data_AF-A0AAW1PQK6-F1
#
_entry.id   AF-A0AAW1PQK6-F1
#
_cell.length_a   1.000
_cell.length_b   1.000
_cell.length_c   1.000
_cell.angle_alpha   90.00
_cell.angle_beta   90.00
_cell.angle_gamma   90.00
#
_symmetry.space_group_name_H-M   'P 1'
#
loop_
_entity.id
_entity.type
_entity.pdbx_description
1 polymer ?
#
loop_
_entity_poly.entity_id
_entity_poly.type
_entity_poly.pdbx_seq_one_letter_code
_entity_poly.pdbx_strand_id
1 'polypeptide(L)'
;MSGFDEGRVYTSETLPGEGQAEQRGGRISRAEAGLKFAEFLRNFHSTGQVQRRKYGDALLENKKYVRVDLQDLNQFDTELGRCLTEWPDEYFPVLEAAAQRVLQQFHNRDEDGQQPEFTDLQVLLYSSKRFGPNSIRELTSESVSQLVMIPGIVTAASRPRHKATLLTLMCKDCKAIKRIPCRRGFGGVMIPRNCENTQQAVAVGQEACSLDPYVVLPTRTQCVDQQTLKLQERPEDVPTGELPRIMQLLLDRRMVGTMAPGTRVTAVGIYAIVQGKQNNKKEQAKGGVAIQQPYLRVLGIEEEAEGARDLTAFTPEEEAEFKAFATQPELLKLLAKRIAPSIFGHDNIKKAVACLLFGGARKRLPDGTFRRGDINVLLIGDPSTAKSQFLKFASQTAPIAVYTSGKGSSAAGLTASVIKDNHGEFYLEGGAMVLADEGVVCIDEFDKMRPEDRVAIHEAMEQQTISIAKAGITTMLRSRTSVLAAANPPSGRYDDLKSAQENLDLQTTILSRFDLIFIVKDERTDAHDKMIANHVLKIHQNAADTQGPDPQREKEELFLKRYLKYCRTRCFPRLDAEAGQMLVANYLDMRRRISGSMVEEVQAIEVQILRRIAINSSLPTSRLVDELARTGISKANVERAIVYLVKKDDLKESHGKVKSLRLPLSQRLACVTP
;
A
#
# COMPACT_ATOMS: atom_id res chain seq x y z
N MET A 1 6.69 34.74 29.00
CA MET A 1 6.33 35.35 27.71
C MET A 1 7.44 35.05 26.70
N SER A 2 7.38 33.89 26.05
CA SER A 2 8.33 33.49 25.00
C SER A 2 7.71 33.85 23.65
N GLY A 3 8.22 34.92 23.04
CA GLY A 3 7.81 35.35 21.71
C GLY A 3 7.93 34.22 20.68
N PHE A 4 6.85 34.02 19.94
CA PHE A 4 6.81 33.22 18.72
C PHE A 4 7.64 33.93 17.64
N ASP A 5 8.94 33.65 17.57
CA ASP A 5 9.69 33.85 16.33
C ASP A 5 9.65 32.52 15.57
N GLU A 6 8.68 32.40 14.66
CA GLU A 6 8.60 31.29 13.72
C GLU A 6 9.60 31.53 12.57
N GLY A 7 10.31 30.47 12.19
CA GLY A 7 11.36 30.50 11.17
C GLY A 7 10.89 31.21 9.90
N ARG A 8 11.76 32.07 9.37
CA ARG A 8 11.49 32.81 8.14
C ARG A 8 11.45 31.83 6.98
N VAL A 9 10.30 31.74 6.32
CA VAL A 9 10.17 31.08 5.02
C VAL A 9 10.64 32.09 3.98
N TYR A 10 11.80 31.82 3.39
CA TYR A 10 12.33 32.58 2.28
C TYR A 10 11.91 31.89 0.98
N THR A 11 10.83 32.38 0.39
CA THR A 11 10.69 32.33 -1.08
C THR A 11 11.50 33.51 -1.62
N SER A 12 12.08 33.40 -2.82
CA SER A 12 12.73 34.57 -3.44
C SER A 12 11.69 35.68 -3.59
N GLU A 13 11.73 36.67 -2.70
CA GLU A 13 10.91 37.86 -2.85
C GLU A 13 11.45 38.62 -4.06
N THR A 14 10.65 38.65 -5.13
CA THR A 14 10.65 39.83 -5.99
C THR A 14 10.27 41.00 -5.11
N LEU A 15 11.23 41.90 -4.92
CA LEU A 15 11.08 43.12 -4.13
C LEU A 15 9.81 43.86 -4.59
N PRO A 16 8.95 44.33 -3.66
CA PRO A 16 7.82 45.17 -4.00
C PRO A 16 8.34 46.55 -4.42
N GLY A 17 8.74 46.67 -5.68
CA GLY A 17 9.38 47.86 -6.26
C GLY A 17 9.63 47.79 -7.76
N GLU A 18 9.67 46.61 -8.38
CA GLU A 18 9.76 46.48 -9.85
C GLU A 18 8.37 46.62 -10.49
N GLY A 19 7.79 47.81 -10.31
CA GLY A 19 6.57 48.27 -10.95
C GLY A 19 6.82 48.95 -12.30
N GLN A 20 7.91 48.62 -13.01
CA GLN A 20 8.18 49.07 -14.38
C GLN A 20 9.28 48.22 -15.03
N ALA A 21 8.87 47.47 -16.05
CA ALA A 21 9.63 47.06 -17.23
C ALA A 21 11.12 46.65 -17.04
N GLU A 22 11.37 45.35 -16.88
CA GLU A 22 12.50 44.71 -17.56
C GLU A 22 12.04 43.40 -18.20
N GLN A 23 12.05 43.42 -19.53
CA GLN A 23 11.88 42.25 -20.40
C GLN A 23 13.03 41.26 -20.16
N ARG A 24 12.90 40.38 -19.18
CA ARG A 24 13.57 39.09 -19.23
C ARG A 24 12.80 38.24 -20.25
N GLY A 25 13.36 38.11 -21.45
CA GLY A 25 12.72 37.44 -22.59
C GLY A 25 12.06 36.12 -22.21
N GLY A 26 10.77 35.99 -22.53
CA GLY A 26 9.98 34.77 -22.33
C GLY A 26 8.92 34.81 -21.23
N ARG A 27 8.74 35.92 -20.49
CA ARG A 27 7.70 36.03 -19.46
C ARG A 27 6.43 36.71 -19.98
N ILE A 28 5.32 35.97 -19.97
CA ILE A 28 3.98 36.51 -20.23
C ILE A 28 3.56 37.41 -19.06
N SER A 29 2.96 38.57 -19.33
CA SER A 29 2.48 39.47 -18.27
C SER A 29 1.37 38.82 -17.45
N ARG A 30 1.30 39.10 -16.13
CA ARG A 30 0.25 38.55 -15.23
C ARG A 30 -1.17 38.78 -15.75
N ALA A 31 -1.41 39.94 -16.37
CA ALA A 31 -2.72 40.28 -16.92
C ALA A 31 -3.05 39.45 -18.17
N GLU A 32 -2.07 39.29 -19.06
CA GLU A 32 -2.23 38.50 -20.29
C GLU A 32 -2.39 37.00 -19.96
N ALA A 33 -1.59 36.48 -19.03
CA ALA A 33 -1.73 35.12 -18.53
C ALA A 33 -3.12 34.89 -17.92
N GLY A 34 -3.62 35.85 -17.14
CA GLY A 34 -4.97 35.77 -16.56
C GLY A 34 -6.10 35.72 -17.60
N LEU A 35 -5.96 36.43 -18.72
CA LEU A 35 -6.91 36.37 -19.84
C LEU A 35 -6.83 35.02 -20.56
N LYS A 36 -5.62 34.57 -20.90
CA LYS A 36 -5.43 33.27 -21.56
C LYS A 36 -5.91 32.11 -20.70
N PHE A 37 -5.70 32.15 -19.38
CA PHE A 37 -6.26 31.15 -18.46
C PHE A 37 -7.79 31.19 -18.42
N ALA A 38 -8.40 32.38 -18.45
CA ALA A 38 -9.85 32.51 -18.50
C ALA A 38 -10.43 31.97 -19.83
N GLU A 39 -9.73 32.19 -20.95
CA GLU A 39 -10.09 31.61 -22.25
C GLU A 39 -9.95 30.09 -22.25
N PHE A 40 -8.84 29.55 -21.72
CA PHE A 40 -8.63 28.12 -21.56
C PHE A 40 -9.78 27.46 -20.79
N LEU A 41 -10.13 28.01 -19.62
CA LEU A 41 -11.21 27.46 -18.78
C LEU A 41 -12.59 27.50 -19.46
N ARG A 42 -12.80 28.39 -20.44
CA ARG A 42 -14.05 28.49 -21.21
C ARG A 42 -14.07 27.62 -22.45
N ASN A 43 -12.97 27.62 -23.19
CA ASN A 43 -12.89 27.14 -24.57
C ASN A 43 -12.31 25.73 -24.68
N PHE A 44 -11.82 25.12 -23.60
CA PHE A 44 -11.26 23.77 -23.69
C PHE A 44 -12.33 22.70 -23.88
N HIS A 45 -12.20 21.94 -24.96
CA HIS A 45 -13.08 20.83 -25.33
C HIS A 45 -12.30 19.51 -25.19
N SER A 46 -12.91 18.49 -24.59
CA SER A 46 -12.29 17.16 -24.50
C SER A 46 -12.41 16.44 -25.86
N THR A 47 -11.32 15.80 -26.30
CA THR A 47 -11.16 15.15 -27.61
C THR A 47 -11.93 13.81 -27.77
N GLY A 48 -12.99 13.58 -26.99
CA GLY A 48 -13.78 12.34 -27.03
C GLY A 48 -15.28 12.57 -27.21
N GLN A 49 -15.79 12.26 -28.42
CA GLN A 49 -17.17 12.03 -28.93
C GLN A 49 -18.41 12.80 -28.41
N VAL A 50 -18.35 13.57 -27.33
CA VAL A 50 -19.41 14.50 -26.92
C VAL A 50 -18.75 15.81 -26.52
N GLN A 51 -18.97 16.86 -27.32
CA GLN A 51 -18.45 18.21 -27.09
C GLN A 51 -19.05 18.82 -25.81
N ARG A 52 -18.55 18.43 -24.63
CA ARG A 52 -18.83 19.07 -23.34
C ARG A 52 -17.65 19.93 -22.93
N ARG A 53 -17.94 21.10 -22.36
CA ARG A 53 -16.93 22.02 -21.85
C ARG A 53 -16.42 21.47 -20.53
N LYS A 54 -15.37 20.65 -20.58
CA LYS A 54 -14.86 19.88 -19.42
C LYS A 54 -14.71 20.73 -18.15
N TYR A 55 -14.09 21.91 -18.27
CA TYR A 55 -13.84 22.79 -17.13
C TYR A 55 -15.00 23.75 -16.84
N GLY A 56 -15.71 24.22 -17.87
CA GLY A 56 -16.90 25.06 -17.71
C GLY A 56 -18.05 24.35 -17.00
N ASP A 57 -18.31 23.10 -17.38
CA ASP A 57 -19.35 22.26 -16.76
C ASP A 57 -18.93 21.85 -15.34
N ALA A 58 -17.64 21.52 -15.13
CA ALA A 58 -17.11 21.22 -13.79
C ALA A 58 -17.20 22.41 -12.83
N LEU A 59 -17.01 23.63 -13.32
CA LEU A 59 -17.20 24.87 -12.56
C LEU A 59 -18.67 25.13 -12.19
N LEU A 60 -19.60 24.76 -13.08
CA LEU A 60 -21.04 24.86 -12.84
C LEU A 60 -21.52 23.81 -11.83
N GLU A 61 -21.03 22.57 -11.94
CA GLU A 61 -21.34 21.48 -11.00
C GLU A 61 -20.73 21.72 -9.61
N ASN A 62 -19.46 22.15 -9.56
CA ASN A 62 -18.72 22.33 -8.31
C ASN A 62 -18.23 23.77 -8.16
N LYS A 63 -19.01 24.60 -7.46
CA LYS A 63 -18.70 26.02 -7.20
C LYS A 63 -17.46 26.27 -6.30
N LYS A 64 -16.82 25.22 -5.79
CA LYS A 64 -15.79 25.31 -4.72
C LYS A 64 -14.40 24.83 -5.12
N TYR A 65 -14.30 23.91 -6.08
CA TYR A 65 -13.01 23.44 -6.57
C TYR A 65 -13.09 22.99 -8.03
N VAL A 66 -11.97 23.10 -8.73
CA VAL A 66 -11.81 22.61 -10.10
C VAL A 66 -10.53 21.81 -10.18
N ARG A 67 -10.61 20.62 -10.77
CA ARG A 67 -9.41 19.85 -11.11
C ARG A 67 -8.98 20.22 -12.52
N VAL A 68 -7.73 20.61 -12.72
CA VAL A 68 -7.15 21.02 -14.01
C VAL A 68 -5.97 20.11 -14.35
N ASP A 69 -6.01 19.52 -15.56
CA ASP A 69 -4.88 18.73 -16.08
C ASP A 69 -3.80 19.67 -16.65
N LEU A 70 -2.56 19.46 -16.26
CA LEU A 70 -1.43 20.19 -16.82
C LEU A 70 -1.16 19.81 -18.29
N GLN A 71 -1.54 18.60 -18.72
CA GLN A 71 -1.46 18.25 -20.14
C GLN A 71 -2.43 19.04 -21.00
N ASP A 72 -3.66 19.22 -20.51
CA ASP A 72 -4.69 19.97 -21.22
C ASP A 72 -4.22 21.43 -21.41
N LEU A 73 -3.57 21.99 -20.39
CA LEU A 73 -2.91 23.30 -20.48
C LEU A 73 -1.79 23.32 -21.53
N ASN A 74 -0.90 22.33 -21.52
CA ASN A 74 0.18 22.23 -22.51
C ASN A 74 -0.31 22.05 -23.96
N GLN A 75 -1.43 21.35 -24.15
CA GLN A 75 -2.07 21.17 -25.46
C GLN A 75 -2.67 22.47 -25.99
N PHE A 76 -3.23 23.30 -25.11
CA PHE A 76 -3.79 24.59 -25.50
C PHE A 76 -2.69 25.62 -25.76
N ASP A 77 -1.76 25.78 -24.81
CA ASP A 77 -0.63 26.71 -24.90
C ASP A 77 0.59 26.16 -24.14
N THR A 78 1.65 25.87 -24.89
CA THR A 78 2.89 25.33 -24.35
C THR A 78 3.66 26.37 -23.51
N GLU A 79 3.53 27.65 -23.81
CA GLU A 79 4.23 28.72 -23.09
C GLU A 79 3.66 28.93 -21.69
N LEU A 80 2.33 28.90 -21.55
CA LEU A 80 1.66 28.99 -20.25
C LEU A 80 2.00 27.80 -19.35
N GLY A 81 2.01 26.60 -19.91
CA GLY A 81 2.38 25.39 -19.17
C GLY A 81 3.82 25.42 -18.67
N ARG A 82 4.76 25.89 -19.50
CA ARG A 82 6.15 26.13 -19.09
C ARG A 82 6.25 27.19 -17.98
N CYS A 83 5.56 28.32 -18.13
CA CYS A 83 5.55 29.40 -17.13
C CYS A 83 5.00 28.93 -15.78
N LEU A 84 3.93 28.13 -15.78
CA LEU A 84 3.33 27.54 -14.58
C LEU A 84 4.27 26.54 -13.90
N THR A 85 5.09 25.83 -14.69
CA THR A 85 6.04 24.84 -14.18
C THR A 85 7.27 25.50 -13.54
N GLU A 86 7.83 26.52 -14.19
CA GLU A 86 9.02 27.23 -13.70
C GLU A 86 8.69 28.20 -12.55
N TRP A 87 7.55 28.88 -12.60
CA TRP A 87 7.16 29.94 -11.65
C TRP A 87 5.75 29.74 -11.06
N PRO A 88 5.46 28.59 -10.43
CA PRO A 88 4.12 28.26 -9.95
C PRO A 88 3.60 29.25 -8.91
N ASP A 89 4.46 29.83 -8.05
CA ASP A 89 4.03 30.76 -7.00
C ASP A 89 3.36 32.04 -7.55
N GLU A 90 3.77 32.49 -8.74
CA GLU A 90 3.20 33.70 -9.36
C GLU A 90 1.98 33.39 -10.23
N TYR A 91 2.03 32.32 -11.03
CA TYR A 91 0.97 32.01 -11.99
C TYR A 91 -0.20 31.23 -11.35
N PHE A 92 0.02 30.47 -10.28
CA PHE A 92 -1.06 29.71 -9.63
C PHE A 92 -2.14 30.59 -9.00
N PRO A 93 -1.83 31.69 -8.27
CA PRO A 93 -2.85 32.63 -7.79
C PRO A 93 -3.61 33.31 -8.94
N VAL A 94 -2.94 33.57 -10.07
CA VAL A 94 -3.58 34.15 -11.27
C VAL A 94 -4.57 33.15 -11.87
N LEU A 95 -4.26 31.86 -11.87
CA LEU A 95 -5.15 30.78 -12.29
C LEU A 95 -6.39 30.68 -11.39
N GLU A 96 -6.23 30.74 -10.05
CA GLU A 96 -7.35 30.77 -9.10
C GLU A 96 -8.25 31.99 -9.35
N ALA A 97 -7.66 33.18 -9.55
CA ALA A 97 -8.39 34.41 -9.85
C ALA A 97 -9.11 34.35 -11.20
N ALA A 98 -8.49 33.76 -12.23
CA ALA A 98 -9.11 33.56 -13.54
C ALA A 98 -10.33 32.63 -13.44
N ALA A 99 -10.21 31.52 -12.72
CA ALA A 99 -11.33 30.61 -12.47
C ALA A 99 -12.48 31.29 -11.72
N GLN A 100 -12.18 32.12 -10.72
CA GLN A 100 -13.19 32.91 -10.00
C GLN A 100 -13.91 33.91 -10.92
N ARG A 101 -13.18 34.61 -11.81
CA ARG A 101 -13.78 35.52 -12.80
C ARG A 101 -14.67 34.78 -13.79
N VAL A 102 -14.27 33.59 -14.24
CA VAL A 102 -15.08 32.76 -15.14
C VAL A 102 -16.38 32.34 -14.45
N LEU A 103 -16.32 31.91 -13.18
CA LEU A 103 -17.50 31.56 -12.40
C LEU A 103 -18.46 32.75 -12.21
N GLN A 104 -17.91 33.94 -11.93
CA GLN A 104 -18.67 35.19 -11.84
C GLN A 104 -19.44 35.50 -13.13
N GLN A 105 -18.81 35.33 -14.28
CA GLN A 105 -19.46 35.60 -15.56
C GLN A 105 -20.62 34.65 -15.86
N PHE A 106 -20.54 33.39 -15.40
CA PHE A 106 -21.65 32.46 -15.52
C PHE A 106 -22.83 32.78 -14.59
N HIS A 107 -22.57 33.35 -13.40
CA HIS A 107 -23.62 33.70 -12.42
C HIS A 107 -24.24 35.09 -12.61
N ASN A 108 -23.68 35.98 -13.43
CA ASN A 108 -24.29 37.28 -13.76
C ASN A 108 -25.61 37.17 -14.57
N ARG A 109 -26.27 36.01 -14.56
CA ARG A 109 -27.53 35.72 -15.24
C ARG A 109 -28.68 35.29 -14.30
N ASP A 110 -28.50 35.34 -12.98
CA ASP A 110 -29.63 35.22 -12.06
C ASP A 110 -30.30 36.60 -11.90
N GLU A 111 -31.61 36.67 -12.12
CA GLU A 111 -32.43 37.91 -12.17
C GLU A 111 -32.60 38.60 -10.79
N ASP A 112 -32.11 38.01 -9.72
CA ASP A 112 -32.21 38.53 -8.35
C ASP A 112 -30.87 39.13 -7.90
N GLY A 113 -30.79 40.45 -7.80
CA GLY A 113 -29.57 41.24 -7.53
C GLY A 113 -28.87 41.05 -6.17
N GLN A 114 -28.69 39.82 -5.69
CA GLN A 114 -27.83 39.46 -4.57
C GLN A 114 -26.47 39.02 -5.11
N GLN A 115 -25.43 39.81 -4.82
CA GLN A 115 -24.05 39.42 -5.09
C GLN A 115 -23.75 38.11 -4.33
N PRO A 116 -23.45 36.98 -5.02
CA PRO A 116 -23.17 35.74 -4.32
C PRO A 116 -21.91 35.94 -3.46
N GLU A 117 -21.99 35.58 -2.18
CA GLU A 117 -20.83 35.57 -1.28
C GLU A 117 -19.70 34.77 -1.93
N PHE A 118 -18.62 35.46 -2.32
CA PHE A 118 -17.50 34.84 -3.01
C PHE A 118 -16.82 33.82 -2.11
N THR A 119 -17.14 32.55 -2.34
CA THR A 119 -16.40 31.44 -1.76
C THR A 119 -15.08 31.32 -2.52
N ASP A 120 -13.96 31.37 -1.81
CA ASP A 120 -12.63 31.10 -2.37
C ASP A 120 -12.64 29.77 -3.15
N LEU A 121 -12.44 29.86 -4.47
CA LEU A 121 -12.33 28.70 -5.34
C LEU A 121 -10.90 28.16 -5.32
N GLN A 122 -10.75 26.85 -5.10
CA GLN A 122 -9.45 26.18 -5.12
C GLN A 122 -9.27 25.42 -6.43
N VAL A 123 -8.18 25.70 -7.14
CA VAL A 123 -7.78 24.90 -8.30
C VAL A 123 -6.88 23.77 -7.82
N LEU A 124 -7.14 22.54 -8.26
CA LEU A 124 -6.34 21.36 -7.98
C LEU A 124 -5.63 20.96 -9.27
N LEU A 125 -4.30 20.99 -9.26
CA LEU A 125 -3.52 20.56 -10.42
C LEU A 125 -3.31 19.06 -10.38
N TYR A 126 -3.56 18.41 -11.50
CA TYR A 126 -3.17 17.03 -11.75
C TYR A 126 -2.45 16.94 -13.09
N SER A 127 -1.69 15.88 -13.32
CA SER A 127 -1.12 15.62 -14.64
C SER A 127 -1.17 14.14 -14.95
N SER A 128 -1.72 13.82 -16.12
CA SER A 128 -1.83 12.44 -16.59
C SER A 128 -0.47 11.87 -17.07
N LYS A 129 0.57 12.70 -17.20
CA LYS A 129 1.94 12.30 -17.57
C LYS A 129 2.84 12.69 -16.41
N ARG A 130 3.73 11.78 -16.03
CA ARG A 130 4.78 12.08 -15.07
C ARG A 130 5.68 13.18 -15.64
N PHE A 131 5.88 14.23 -14.85
CA PHE A 131 6.69 15.39 -15.22
C PHE A 131 7.55 15.77 -14.02
N GLY A 132 8.82 16.11 -14.28
CA GLY A 132 9.80 16.45 -13.25
C GLY A 132 10.52 15.22 -12.68
N PRO A 133 11.26 15.37 -11.57
CA PRO A 133 11.98 14.29 -10.90
C PRO A 133 11.00 13.22 -10.40
N ASN A 134 11.27 11.96 -10.74
CA ASN A 134 10.36 10.85 -10.45
C ASN A 134 10.50 10.32 -9.02
N SER A 135 11.64 10.60 -8.39
CA SER A 135 11.99 10.11 -7.07
C SER A 135 12.28 11.28 -6.11
N ILE A 136 12.08 11.04 -4.81
CA ILE A 136 12.43 12.03 -3.77
C ILE A 136 13.95 12.30 -3.78
N ARG A 137 14.74 11.36 -4.31
CA ARG A 137 16.20 11.42 -4.41
C ARG A 137 16.70 12.36 -5.51
N GLU A 138 15.97 12.48 -6.61
CA GLU A 138 16.27 13.37 -7.72
C GLU A 138 15.98 14.85 -7.41
N LEU A 139 15.35 15.15 -6.27
CA LEU A 139 15.11 16.53 -5.83
C LEU A 139 16.43 17.20 -5.45
N THR A 140 16.95 18.00 -6.37
CA THR A 140 18.10 18.86 -6.17
C THR A 140 17.67 20.30 -5.87
N SER A 141 18.64 21.14 -5.52
CA SER A 141 18.43 22.58 -5.31
C SER A 141 17.85 23.31 -6.53
N GLU A 142 18.01 22.77 -7.75
CA GLU A 142 17.47 23.36 -8.99
C GLU A 142 15.94 23.29 -9.05
N SER A 143 15.36 22.26 -8.42
CA SER A 143 13.91 22.05 -8.35
C SER A 143 13.20 22.95 -7.32
N VAL A 144 13.95 23.77 -6.56
CA VAL A 144 13.37 24.66 -5.55
C VAL A 144 12.55 25.76 -6.23
N SER A 145 11.34 25.98 -5.71
CA SER A 145 10.31 26.88 -6.26
C SER A 145 9.74 26.44 -7.62
N GLN A 146 10.07 25.23 -8.10
CA GLN A 146 9.48 24.67 -9.31
C GLN A 146 8.33 23.71 -8.97
N LEU A 147 7.48 23.46 -9.97
CA LEU A 147 6.41 22.48 -9.87
C LEU A 147 7.00 21.07 -10.06
N VAL A 148 6.80 20.20 -9.06
CA VAL A 148 7.25 18.81 -9.09
C VAL A 148 6.08 17.86 -8.85
N MET A 149 6.14 16.69 -9.47
CA MET A 149 5.21 15.58 -9.21
C MET A 149 5.98 14.45 -8.54
N ILE A 150 5.58 14.08 -7.34
CA ILE A 150 6.28 13.07 -6.56
C ILE A 150 5.31 11.94 -6.21
N PRO A 151 5.57 10.72 -6.69
CA PRO A 151 4.90 9.53 -6.22
C PRO A 151 5.43 9.10 -4.84
N GLY A 152 4.55 8.63 -3.96
CA GLY A 152 4.98 8.09 -2.67
C GLY A 152 3.84 7.45 -1.89
N ILE A 153 4.16 6.98 -0.69
CA ILE A 153 3.19 6.42 0.26
C ILE A 153 3.07 7.38 1.44
N VAL A 154 1.84 7.75 1.81
CA VAL A 154 1.63 8.59 2.99
C VAL A 154 1.86 7.73 4.23
N THR A 155 2.91 8.01 5.00
CA THR A 155 3.19 7.26 6.23
C THR A 155 2.36 7.75 7.40
N ALA A 156 2.22 9.07 7.52
CA ALA A 156 1.53 9.69 8.63
C ALA A 156 0.78 10.95 8.19
N ALA A 157 -0.35 11.18 8.83
CA ALA A 157 -1.14 12.40 8.69
C ALA A 157 -1.27 13.07 10.06
N SER A 158 -0.96 14.37 10.15
CA SER A 158 -1.24 15.15 11.35
C SER A 158 -2.72 15.51 11.44
N ARG A 159 -3.14 16.00 12.61
CA ARG A 159 -4.50 16.54 12.78
C ARG A 159 -4.62 17.87 12.03
N PRO A 160 -5.78 18.17 11.41
CA PRO A 160 -6.05 19.47 10.81
C PRO A 160 -5.78 20.61 11.80
N ARG A 161 -5.06 21.64 11.34
CA ARG A 161 -4.80 22.89 12.05
C ARG A 161 -5.36 24.05 11.22
N HIS A 162 -5.67 25.17 11.86
CA HIS A 162 -6.17 26.35 11.16
C HIS A 162 -5.05 27.38 11.03
N LYS A 163 -4.76 27.80 9.80
CA LYS A 163 -3.83 28.89 9.50
C LYS A 163 -4.60 30.12 9.03
N ALA A 164 -4.29 31.29 9.55
CA ALA A 164 -4.87 32.54 9.06
C ALA A 164 -4.33 32.87 7.65
N THR A 165 -5.21 33.20 6.69
CA THR A 165 -4.84 33.78 5.39
C THR A 165 -4.79 35.31 5.46
N LEU A 166 -5.72 35.90 6.19
CA LEU A 166 -5.78 37.34 6.41
C LEU A 166 -5.89 37.60 7.91
N LEU A 167 -4.84 38.19 8.46
CA LEU A 167 -4.73 38.48 9.86
C LEU A 167 -5.24 39.90 10.13
N THR A 168 -6.30 40.02 10.90
CA THR A 168 -6.88 41.30 11.30
C THR A 168 -6.32 41.71 12.65
N LEU A 169 -5.49 42.75 12.66
CA LEU A 169 -4.95 43.40 13.84
C LEU A 169 -5.81 44.58 14.23
N MET A 170 -5.91 44.83 15.53
CA MET A 170 -6.48 46.04 16.09
C MET A 170 -5.46 46.68 17.03
N CYS A 171 -5.18 47.96 16.83
CA CYS A 171 -4.36 48.72 17.77
C CYS A 171 -5.14 48.95 19.08
N LYS A 172 -4.50 48.75 20.24
CA LYS A 172 -5.11 48.99 21.56
C LYS A 172 -5.49 50.46 21.77
N ASP A 173 -4.64 51.37 21.31
CA ASP A 173 -4.73 52.80 21.61
C ASP A 173 -5.69 53.50 20.64
N CYS A 174 -5.50 53.33 19.33
CA CYS A 174 -6.29 54.03 18.30
C CYS A 174 -7.45 53.21 17.71
N LYS A 175 -7.63 51.95 18.12
CA LYS A 175 -8.65 51.00 17.59
C LYS A 175 -8.64 50.81 16.07
N ALA A 176 -7.61 51.31 15.39
CA ALA A 176 -7.45 51.14 13.95
C ALA A 176 -7.29 49.67 13.62
N ILE A 177 -8.05 49.21 12.63
CA ILE A 177 -8.05 47.83 12.16
C ILE A 177 -7.11 47.75 10.97
N LYS A 178 -6.05 46.95 11.10
CA LYS A 178 -5.11 46.67 10.02
C LYS A 178 -5.25 45.22 9.60
N ARG A 179 -5.42 44.99 8.30
CA ARG A 179 -5.50 43.64 7.72
C ARG A 179 -4.17 43.35 7.03
N ILE A 180 -3.46 42.31 7.49
CA ILE A 180 -2.19 41.89 6.91
C ILE A 180 -2.41 40.51 6.28
N PRO A 181 -2.17 40.34 4.97
CA PRO A 181 -2.21 39.03 4.35
C PRO A 181 -1.04 38.18 4.86
N CYS A 182 -1.34 36.98 5.33
CA CYS A 182 -0.35 36.00 5.70
C CYS A 182 0.27 35.38 4.44
N ARG A 183 1.58 35.10 4.48
CA ARG A 183 2.23 34.36 3.39
C ARG A 183 1.71 32.93 3.34
N ARG A 184 1.53 32.42 2.12
CA ARG A 184 1.18 31.01 1.86
C ARG A 184 2.35 30.11 2.30
N GLY A 185 2.09 28.88 2.76
CA GLY A 185 3.12 27.94 3.28
C GLY A 185 3.29 27.95 4.81
N PHE A 186 4.47 27.61 5.35
CA PHE A 186 4.78 27.72 6.79
C PHE A 186 5.22 29.13 7.23
N GLY A 187 5.08 30.14 6.36
CA GLY A 187 5.51 31.50 6.64
C GLY A 187 4.70 32.15 7.76
N GLY A 188 5.40 32.69 8.76
CA GLY A 188 4.82 33.57 9.78
C GLY A 188 4.51 34.97 9.25
N VAL A 189 3.83 35.77 10.07
CA VAL A 189 3.54 37.18 9.77
C VAL A 189 4.40 38.06 10.65
N MET A 190 5.16 38.96 10.03
CA MET A 190 5.84 40.03 10.76
C MET A 190 4.81 41.09 11.13
N ILE A 191 4.48 41.15 12.42
CA ILE A 191 3.61 42.21 12.94
C ILE A 191 4.45 43.50 12.95
N PRO A 192 3.98 44.58 12.29
CA PRO A 192 4.67 45.86 12.31
C PRO A 192 4.78 46.39 13.74
N ARG A 193 5.96 46.91 14.12
CA ARG A 193 6.17 47.45 15.48
C ARG A 193 5.48 48.79 15.72
N ASN A 194 5.22 49.53 14.64
CA ASN A 194 4.64 50.88 14.71
C ASN A 194 3.22 50.87 14.15
N CYS A 195 2.34 51.68 14.76
CA CYS A 195 1.03 51.95 14.20
C CYS A 195 1.16 52.88 12.99
N GLU A 196 0.48 52.57 11.87
CA GLU A 196 0.41 53.50 10.72
C GLU A 196 -0.27 54.81 11.11
N ASN A 197 -1.25 54.71 12.00
CA ASN A 197 -1.91 55.89 12.58
C ASN A 197 -1.03 56.68 13.54
N THR A 198 0.16 56.22 13.94
CA THR A 198 1.08 57.05 14.72
C THR A 198 1.54 58.26 13.89
N GLN A 199 1.70 58.12 12.57
CA GLN A 199 2.09 59.24 11.70
C GLN A 199 0.94 60.25 11.52
N GLN A 200 -0.31 59.79 11.50
CA GLN A 200 -1.49 60.66 11.40
C GLN A 200 -1.92 61.26 12.74
N ALA A 201 -1.75 60.54 13.86
CA ALA A 201 -2.07 61.03 15.20
C ALA A 201 -1.14 62.17 15.64
N VAL A 202 0.14 62.13 15.25
CA VAL A 202 1.11 63.22 15.48
C VAL A 202 0.72 64.49 14.71
N ALA A 203 0.10 64.35 13.52
CA ALA A 203 -0.39 65.50 12.74
C ALA A 203 -1.65 66.16 13.33
N VAL A 204 -2.40 65.44 14.19
CA VAL A 204 -3.65 65.89 14.81
C VAL A 204 -3.46 66.23 16.31
N GLY A 205 -2.23 66.16 16.83
CA GLY A 205 -1.93 66.49 18.22
C GLY A 205 -2.39 65.44 19.25
N GLN A 206 -2.64 64.20 18.82
CA GLN A 206 -2.94 63.08 19.71
C GLN A 206 -1.67 62.34 20.13
N GLU A 207 -1.66 61.76 21.33
CA GLU A 207 -0.55 60.98 21.86
C GLU A 207 -0.18 59.82 20.92
N ALA A 208 1.12 59.69 20.64
CA ALA A 208 1.64 58.65 19.78
C ALA A 208 1.33 57.26 20.38
N CYS A 209 0.79 56.36 19.56
CA CYS A 209 0.55 54.97 20.00
C CYS A 209 1.85 54.32 20.47
N SER A 210 1.74 53.49 21.51
CA SER A 210 2.85 52.74 22.10
C SER A 210 3.53 51.80 21.07
N LEU A 211 4.81 51.43 21.32
CA LEU A 211 5.53 50.42 20.53
C LEU A 211 4.88 49.04 20.74
N ASP A 212 4.67 48.29 19.66
CA ASP A 212 3.95 47.01 19.60
C ASP A 212 2.49 47.03 20.13
N PRO A 213 1.61 47.94 19.65
CA PRO A 213 0.27 48.12 20.23
C PRO A 213 -0.79 47.18 19.63
N TYR A 214 -0.42 46.30 18.70
CA TYR A 214 -1.37 45.49 17.95
C TYR A 214 -1.80 44.22 18.69
N VAL A 215 -3.11 43.98 18.72
CA VAL A 215 -3.73 42.73 19.18
C VAL A 215 -4.39 42.05 17.99
N VAL A 216 -4.20 40.73 17.86
CA VAL A 216 -4.86 39.93 16.83
C VAL A 216 -6.33 39.75 17.22
N LEU A 217 -7.25 40.08 16.30
CA LEU A 217 -8.69 39.84 16.48
C LEU A 217 -9.10 38.52 15.80
N PRO A 218 -9.20 37.40 16.54
CA PRO A 218 -9.49 36.09 15.96
C PRO A 218 -10.87 36.01 15.29
N THR A 219 -11.85 36.79 15.75
CA THR A 219 -13.22 36.79 15.19
C THR A 219 -13.29 37.37 13.77
N ARG A 220 -12.35 38.25 13.40
CA ARG A 220 -12.32 38.92 12.08
C ARG A 220 -11.16 38.43 11.20
N THR A 221 -10.35 37.49 11.69
CA THR A 221 -9.29 36.87 10.89
C THR A 221 -9.91 35.80 9.99
N GLN A 222 -9.52 35.77 8.72
CA GLN A 222 -9.90 34.68 7.84
C GLN A 222 -8.90 33.54 8.01
N CYS A 223 -9.42 32.33 8.24
CA CYS A 223 -8.64 31.13 8.48
C CYS A 223 -8.94 30.07 7.41
N VAL A 224 -7.91 29.32 7.04
CA VAL A 224 -8.01 28.13 6.19
C VAL A 224 -7.46 26.93 6.94
N ASP A 225 -8.02 25.77 6.65
CA ASP A 225 -7.53 24.51 7.19
C ASP A 225 -6.20 24.14 6.52
N GLN A 226 -5.30 23.61 7.32
CA GLN A 226 -3.97 23.19 6.92
C GLN A 226 -3.65 21.86 7.60
N GLN A 227 -3.05 20.94 6.86
CA GLN A 227 -2.66 19.64 7.38
C GLN A 227 -1.27 19.29 6.86
N THR A 228 -0.47 18.65 7.70
CA THR A 228 0.86 18.16 7.31
C THR A 228 0.81 16.65 7.14
N LEU A 229 1.29 16.15 5.99
CA LEU A 229 1.47 14.71 5.77
C LEU A 229 2.96 14.39 5.72
N LYS A 230 3.33 13.17 6.07
CA LYS A 230 4.66 12.61 5.80
C LYS A 230 4.52 11.66 4.61
N LEU A 231 5.26 11.94 3.54
CA LEU A 231 5.34 11.11 2.34
C LEU A 231 6.66 10.35 2.35
N GLN A 232 6.59 9.04 2.19
CA GLN A 232 7.75 8.18 2.02
C GLN A 232 7.89 7.76 0.55
N GLU A 233 9.12 7.61 0.09
CA GLU A 233 9.44 7.05 -1.21
C GLU A 233 8.89 5.62 -1.35
N ARG A 234 8.52 5.22 -2.57
CA ARG A 234 8.07 3.85 -2.82
C ARG A 234 9.22 2.87 -2.60
N PRO A 235 9.00 1.69 -2.02
CA PRO A 235 10.06 0.72 -1.77
C PRO A 235 10.76 0.25 -3.07
N GLU A 236 10.06 0.32 -4.21
CA GLU A 236 10.56 -0.05 -5.53
C GLU A 236 11.62 0.93 -6.08
N ASP A 237 11.52 2.22 -5.71
CA ASP A 237 12.42 3.28 -6.16
C ASP A 237 13.67 3.42 -5.28
N VAL A 238 13.74 2.66 -4.17
CA VAL A 238 14.85 2.70 -3.22
C VAL A 238 15.97 1.77 -3.69
N PRO A 239 17.20 2.29 -3.96
CA PRO A 239 18.35 1.46 -4.28
C PRO A 239 18.77 0.62 -3.08
N THR A 240 19.29 -0.56 -3.39
CA THR A 240 19.71 -1.55 -2.40
C THR A 240 20.74 -0.98 -1.41
N GLY A 241 20.43 -1.03 -0.12
CA GLY A 241 21.35 -0.66 0.97
C GLY A 241 21.13 0.73 1.56
N GLU A 242 20.23 1.54 1.00
CA GLU A 242 19.86 2.84 1.58
C GLU A 242 18.50 2.81 2.27
N LEU A 243 18.33 3.68 3.27
CA LEU A 243 17.05 3.87 3.93
C LEU A 243 16.11 4.73 3.05
N PRO A 244 14.81 4.41 2.98
CA PRO A 244 13.84 5.22 2.25
C PRO A 244 13.77 6.64 2.84
N ARG A 245 13.75 7.65 1.97
CA ARG A 245 13.65 9.06 2.39
C ARG A 245 12.20 9.43 2.68
N ILE A 246 12.01 10.31 3.67
CA ILE A 246 10.70 10.85 4.06
C ILE A 246 10.72 12.36 3.83
N MET A 247 9.67 12.88 3.20
CA MET A 247 9.46 14.30 2.96
C MET A 247 8.15 14.75 3.61
N GLN A 248 8.10 16.00 4.08
CA GLN A 248 6.88 16.59 4.62
C GLN A 248 6.08 17.27 3.51
N LEU A 249 4.78 16.98 3.45
CA LEU A 249 3.82 17.62 2.57
C LEU A 249 2.96 18.60 3.38
N LEU A 250 2.63 19.72 2.77
CA LEU A 250 1.69 20.70 3.30
C LEU A 250 0.44 20.73 2.43
N LEU A 251 -0.70 20.37 3.02
CA LEU A 251 -2.02 20.42 2.40
C LEU A 251 -2.76 21.66 2.90
N ASP A 252 -3.37 22.40 1.96
CA ASP A 252 -4.19 23.57 2.25
C ASP A 252 -5.67 23.33 1.87
N ARG A 253 -6.60 23.92 2.64
CA ARG A 253 -8.05 24.01 2.37
C ARG A 253 -8.72 22.64 2.20
N ARG A 254 -9.25 22.33 1.00
CA ARG A 254 -10.12 21.16 0.75
C ARG A 254 -9.38 19.84 0.65
N MET A 255 -8.05 19.87 0.54
CA MET A 255 -7.24 18.66 0.51
C MET A 255 -7.05 18.07 1.91
N VAL A 256 -7.41 18.80 2.96
CA VAL A 256 -7.30 18.34 4.34
C VAL A 256 -8.29 17.20 4.60
N GLY A 257 -7.80 16.12 5.20
CA GLY A 257 -8.59 14.94 5.58
C GLY A 257 -8.97 14.03 4.41
N THR A 258 -8.46 14.26 3.19
CA THR A 258 -8.77 13.41 2.03
C THR A 258 -7.97 12.12 2.00
N MET A 259 -6.74 12.14 2.52
CA MET A 259 -5.80 11.01 2.45
C MET A 259 -5.68 10.29 3.78
N ALA A 260 -5.80 8.96 3.75
CA ALA A 260 -5.49 8.10 4.88
C ALA A 260 -4.00 7.74 4.91
N PRO A 261 -3.41 7.50 6.10
CA PRO A 261 -2.08 6.92 6.19
C PRO A 261 -2.08 5.48 5.63
N GLY A 262 -1.01 5.11 4.93
CA GLY A 262 -0.85 3.85 4.21
C GLY A 262 -1.23 3.93 2.71
N THR A 263 -1.89 5.02 2.29
CA THR A 263 -2.33 5.17 0.90
C THR A 263 -1.20 5.62 -0.02
N ARG A 264 -1.17 5.04 -1.22
CA ARG A 264 -0.30 5.46 -2.33
C ARG A 264 -0.87 6.71 -3.00
N VAL A 265 -0.04 7.74 -3.09
CA VAL A 265 -0.44 9.03 -3.64
C VAL A 265 0.57 9.55 -4.64
N THR A 266 0.08 10.31 -5.61
CA THR A 266 0.88 11.19 -6.44
C THR A 266 0.60 12.61 -6.00
N ALA A 267 1.60 13.27 -5.42
CA ALA A 267 1.50 14.64 -4.96
C ALA A 267 2.11 15.57 -6.02
N VAL A 268 1.30 16.48 -6.55
CA VAL A 268 1.76 17.59 -7.38
C VAL A 268 1.88 18.81 -6.49
N GLY A 269 3.07 19.40 -6.43
CA GLY A 269 3.32 20.51 -5.52
C GLY A 269 4.54 21.34 -5.88
N ILE A 270 4.70 22.42 -5.14
CA ILE A 270 5.85 23.32 -5.23
C ILE A 270 6.87 22.88 -4.18
N TYR A 271 8.09 22.58 -4.63
CA TYR A 271 9.17 22.21 -3.71
C TYR A 271 9.72 23.47 -3.04
N ALA A 272 9.49 23.59 -1.73
CA ALA A 272 9.82 24.78 -0.95
C ALA A 272 10.73 24.43 0.24
N ILE A 273 11.38 25.45 0.80
CA ILE A 273 12.31 25.30 1.92
C ILE A 273 11.85 26.16 3.10
N VAL A 274 12.01 25.64 4.31
CA VAL A 274 11.75 26.31 5.58
C VAL A 274 13.03 26.31 6.41
N GLN A 275 13.32 27.42 7.07
CA GLN A 275 14.41 27.44 8.05
C GLN A 275 14.04 26.58 9.26
N GLY A 276 14.88 25.60 9.58
CA GLY A 276 14.72 24.79 10.77
C GLY A 276 14.79 25.67 12.04
N LYS A 277 13.98 25.35 13.04
CA LYS A 277 14.05 26.00 14.36
C LYS A 277 15.40 25.65 15.01
N GLN A 278 16.38 26.56 14.95
CA GLN A 278 17.58 26.45 15.79
C GLN A 278 17.18 26.79 17.23
N ASN A 279 17.01 25.77 18.07
CA ASN A 279 16.58 25.93 19.46
C ASN A 279 17.62 26.64 20.37
N ASN A 280 18.83 26.92 19.89
CA ASN A 280 19.87 27.58 20.69
C ASN A 280 20.14 29.01 20.26
N LYS A 281 19.54 29.96 20.97
CA LYS A 281 19.83 31.42 20.87
C LYS A 281 21.29 31.81 21.19
N LYS A 282 22.15 30.88 21.65
CA LYS A 282 23.55 31.17 22.03
C LYS A 282 24.59 30.97 20.91
N GLU A 283 24.27 30.32 19.80
CA GLU A 283 25.24 30.05 18.71
C GLU A 283 25.09 30.93 17.47
N GLN A 284 24.13 31.87 17.47
CA GLN A 284 23.87 32.77 16.33
C GLN A 284 25.02 33.72 15.96
N ALA A 285 26.05 33.86 16.80
CA ALA A 285 27.14 34.81 16.60
C ALA A 285 28.32 34.29 15.76
N LYS A 286 28.35 33.01 15.36
CA LYS A 286 29.41 32.48 14.49
C LYS A 286 28.79 31.77 13.29
N GLY A 287 28.65 32.51 12.18
CA GLY A 287 28.42 31.97 10.83
C GLY A 287 27.39 30.83 10.78
N GLY A 288 26.12 31.13 11.06
CA GLY A 288 25.07 30.12 11.00
C GLY A 288 24.92 29.58 9.60
N VAL A 289 25.36 28.34 9.37
CA VAL A 289 25.02 27.58 8.16
C VAL A 289 23.49 27.52 8.11
N ALA A 290 22.90 28.18 7.12
CA ALA A 290 21.46 28.25 6.93
C ALA A 290 20.94 26.91 6.36
N ILE A 291 21.06 25.83 7.13
CA ILE A 291 20.48 24.53 6.76
C ILE A 291 18.96 24.68 6.81
N GLN A 292 18.33 24.63 5.63
CA GLN A 292 16.89 24.72 5.47
C GLN A 292 16.32 23.32 5.26
N GLN A 293 15.20 23.03 5.91
CA GLN A 293 14.48 21.78 5.75
C GLN A 293 13.53 21.91 4.56
N PRO A 294 13.58 20.98 3.59
CA PRO A 294 12.65 20.99 2.47
C PRO A 294 11.28 20.46 2.87
N TYR A 295 10.25 20.99 2.24
CA TYR A 295 8.88 20.51 2.31
C TYR A 295 8.18 20.75 0.97
N LEU A 296 7.24 19.90 0.62
CA LEU A 296 6.44 20.08 -0.59
C LEU A 296 5.12 20.76 -0.22
N ARG A 297 4.85 21.90 -0.85
CA ARG A 297 3.54 22.52 -0.78
C ARG A 297 2.65 21.92 -1.86
N VAL A 298 1.64 21.16 -1.46
CA VAL A 298 0.80 20.43 -2.40
C VAL A 298 -0.20 21.38 -3.05
N LEU A 299 -0.31 21.32 -4.37
CA LEU A 299 -1.32 22.01 -5.18
C LEU A 299 -2.42 21.05 -5.63
N GLY A 300 -2.08 19.77 -5.78
CA GLY A 300 -3.04 18.69 -5.99
C GLY A 300 -2.46 17.37 -5.51
N ILE A 301 -3.32 16.54 -4.93
CA ILE A 301 -2.99 15.19 -4.51
C ILE A 301 -4.00 14.24 -5.10
N GLU A 302 -3.51 13.19 -5.74
CA GLU A 302 -4.34 12.12 -6.25
C GLU A 302 -4.00 10.84 -5.49
N GLU A 303 -5.04 10.23 -4.95
CA GLU A 303 -4.97 8.84 -4.53
C GLU A 303 -4.88 7.99 -5.80
N GLU A 304 -3.83 7.18 -5.90
CA GLU A 304 -3.77 6.14 -6.92
C GLU A 304 -4.82 5.09 -6.55
N ALA A 305 -6.07 5.29 -6.98
CA ALA A 305 -7.13 4.31 -6.80
C ALA A 305 -6.84 3.10 -7.71
N GLU A 306 -6.31 2.03 -7.12
CA GLU A 306 -5.82 0.79 -7.76
C GLU A 306 -6.88 -0.04 -8.53
N GLY A 307 -8.08 0.49 -8.76
CA GLY A 307 -9.11 -0.13 -9.60
C GLY A 307 -9.59 0.69 -10.80
N ALA A 308 -9.29 1.99 -10.87
CA ALA A 308 -9.76 2.84 -11.96
C ALA A 308 -8.98 4.16 -11.99
N ARG A 309 -7.86 4.19 -12.75
CA ARG A 309 -7.38 5.33 -13.58
C ARG A 309 -5.89 5.30 -13.99
N ASP A 310 -5.22 4.15 -13.95
CA ASP A 310 -4.07 3.92 -14.85
C ASP A 310 -4.56 3.43 -16.24
N LEU A 311 -5.45 4.20 -16.86
CA LEU A 311 -5.81 4.04 -18.28
C LEU A 311 -4.71 4.61 -19.20
N THR A 312 -3.62 5.15 -18.63
CA THR A 312 -2.57 5.88 -19.37
C THR A 312 -1.20 5.23 -19.18
N ALA A 313 -1.06 3.96 -19.56
CA ALA A 313 0.27 3.40 -19.80
C ALA A 313 0.35 2.30 -20.86
N PHE A 314 -0.73 1.57 -21.16
CA PHE A 314 -0.67 0.53 -22.19
C PHE A 314 -0.97 1.13 -23.56
N THR A 315 -0.01 1.02 -24.47
CA THR A 315 -0.27 1.32 -25.87
C THR A 315 -1.22 0.26 -26.43
N PRO A 316 -2.05 0.60 -27.44
CA PRO A 316 -2.90 -0.39 -28.10
C PRO A 316 -2.08 -1.54 -28.72
N GLU A 317 -0.81 -1.28 -29.06
CA GLU A 317 0.16 -2.28 -29.51
C GLU A 317 0.50 -3.29 -28.41
N GLU A 318 0.84 -2.83 -27.20
CA GLU A 318 1.10 -3.72 -26.06
C GLU A 318 -0.14 -4.54 -25.68
N GLU A 319 -1.33 -3.95 -25.70
CA GLU A 319 -2.56 -4.70 -25.46
C GLU A 319 -2.78 -5.81 -26.50
N ALA A 320 -2.41 -5.57 -27.77
CA ALA A 320 -2.48 -6.58 -28.81
C ALA A 320 -1.46 -7.71 -28.57
N GLU A 321 -0.24 -7.38 -28.16
CA GLU A 321 0.78 -8.37 -27.78
C GLU A 321 0.34 -9.24 -26.60
N PHE A 322 -0.25 -8.63 -25.56
CA PHE A 322 -0.77 -9.35 -24.39
C PHE A 322 -1.92 -10.31 -24.76
N LYS A 323 -2.80 -9.91 -25.68
CA LYS A 323 -3.89 -10.75 -26.18
C LYS A 323 -3.38 -11.89 -27.06
N ALA A 324 -2.40 -11.61 -27.93
CA ALA A 324 -1.74 -12.64 -28.73
C ALA A 324 -1.05 -13.68 -27.83
N PHE A 325 -0.38 -13.23 -26.78
CA PHE A 325 0.25 -14.08 -25.78
C PHE A 325 -0.77 -14.95 -25.02
N ALA A 326 -1.91 -14.37 -24.62
CA ALA A 326 -2.97 -15.08 -23.91
C ALA A 326 -3.65 -16.19 -24.73
N THR A 327 -3.58 -16.12 -26.06
CA THR A 327 -4.24 -17.07 -26.97
C THR A 327 -3.43 -18.37 -27.16
N GLN A 328 -2.20 -18.45 -26.64
CA GLN A 328 -1.35 -19.62 -26.81
C GLN A 328 -1.80 -20.82 -25.93
N PRO A 329 -1.91 -22.05 -26.49
CA PRO A 329 -2.49 -23.21 -25.80
C PRO A 329 -1.64 -23.81 -24.67
N GLU A 330 -0.38 -23.40 -24.50
CA GLU A 330 0.51 -23.81 -23.38
C GLU A 330 0.97 -22.64 -22.49
N LEU A 331 0.14 -21.60 -22.37
CA LEU A 331 0.46 -20.38 -21.62
C LEU A 331 1.00 -20.67 -20.20
N LEU A 332 0.37 -21.56 -19.44
CA LEU A 332 0.78 -21.86 -18.06
C LEU A 332 2.18 -22.49 -17.98
N LYS A 333 2.55 -23.35 -18.93
CA LYS A 333 3.90 -23.95 -18.97
C LYS A 333 4.92 -22.92 -19.41
N LEU A 334 4.57 -22.06 -20.37
CA LEU A 334 5.45 -21.00 -20.84
C LEU A 334 5.68 -19.94 -19.74
N LEU A 335 4.63 -19.53 -19.04
CA LEU A 335 4.70 -18.65 -17.87
C LEU A 335 5.54 -19.28 -16.76
N ALA A 336 5.33 -20.56 -16.45
CA ALA A 336 6.14 -21.26 -15.46
C ALA A 336 7.63 -21.32 -15.86
N LYS A 337 7.97 -21.42 -17.15
CA LYS A 337 9.36 -21.36 -17.61
C LYS A 337 9.94 -19.94 -17.52
N ARG A 338 9.14 -18.90 -17.76
CA ARG A 338 9.54 -17.49 -17.63
C ARG A 338 9.70 -17.04 -16.18
N ILE A 339 8.98 -17.67 -15.26
CA ILE A 339 9.08 -17.42 -13.82
C ILE A 339 10.30 -18.16 -13.26
N ALA A 340 11.21 -17.42 -12.63
CA ALA A 340 12.46 -17.91 -12.06
C ALA A 340 13.26 -18.79 -13.05
N PRO A 341 13.82 -18.21 -14.13
CA PRO A 341 14.61 -18.96 -15.11
C PRO A 341 15.93 -19.49 -14.52
N SER A 342 16.42 -18.89 -13.44
CA SER A 342 17.63 -19.32 -12.73
C SER A 342 17.47 -20.66 -11.99
N ILE A 343 16.24 -21.03 -11.65
CA ILE A 343 15.96 -22.23 -10.85
C ILE A 343 15.51 -23.35 -11.80
N PHE A 344 16.20 -24.48 -11.75
CA PHE A 344 15.83 -25.68 -12.49
C PHE A 344 14.79 -26.51 -11.70
N GLY A 345 13.77 -27.02 -12.39
CA GLY A 345 12.75 -27.89 -11.81
C GLY A 345 11.61 -27.17 -11.08
N HIS A 346 10.85 -27.94 -10.30
CA HIS A 346 9.68 -27.52 -9.51
C HIS A 346 8.58 -26.76 -10.27
N ASP A 347 8.17 -27.27 -11.44
CA ASP A 347 7.12 -26.65 -12.28
C ASP A 347 5.82 -26.36 -11.53
N ASN A 348 5.44 -27.21 -10.57
CA ASN A 348 4.22 -27.01 -9.78
C ASN A 348 4.35 -25.80 -8.84
N ILE A 349 5.52 -25.58 -8.24
CA ILE A 349 5.79 -24.42 -7.39
C ILE A 349 5.79 -23.16 -8.25
N LYS A 350 6.41 -23.20 -9.43
CA LYS A 350 6.42 -22.08 -10.38
C LYS A 350 5.01 -21.69 -10.85
N LYS A 351 4.17 -22.68 -11.16
CA LYS A 351 2.74 -22.45 -11.47
C LYS A 351 1.99 -21.80 -10.31
N ALA A 352 2.23 -22.25 -9.08
CA ALA A 352 1.59 -21.67 -7.91
C ALA A 352 2.04 -20.22 -7.64
N VAL A 353 3.34 -19.94 -7.76
CA VAL A 353 3.88 -18.58 -7.67
C VAL A 353 3.30 -17.70 -8.79
N ALA A 354 3.14 -18.23 -10.01
CA ALA A 354 2.44 -17.54 -11.09
C ALA A 354 1.01 -17.16 -10.69
N CYS A 355 0.22 -18.12 -10.20
CA CYS A 355 -1.15 -17.89 -9.73
C CYS A 355 -1.21 -16.85 -8.60
N LEU A 356 -0.24 -16.87 -7.67
CA LEU A 356 -0.13 -15.87 -6.62
C LEU A 356 0.14 -14.46 -7.17
N LEU A 357 1.01 -14.33 -8.18
CA LEU A 357 1.31 -13.04 -8.82
C LEU A 357 0.12 -12.46 -9.59
N PHE A 358 -0.67 -13.31 -10.26
CA PHE A 358 -1.91 -12.87 -10.91
C PHE A 358 -3.01 -12.52 -9.89
N GLY A 359 -2.96 -13.10 -8.69
CA GLY A 359 -3.99 -12.93 -7.68
C GLY A 359 -5.35 -13.50 -8.12
N GLY A 360 -6.36 -13.36 -7.26
CA GLY A 360 -7.72 -13.77 -7.57
C GLY A 360 -8.71 -12.61 -7.61
N ALA A 361 -9.92 -12.90 -8.08
CA ALA A 361 -10.99 -11.90 -8.14
C ALA A 361 -11.69 -11.78 -6.78
N ARG A 362 -11.64 -10.59 -6.17
CA ARG A 362 -12.40 -10.28 -4.97
C ARG A 362 -13.89 -10.25 -5.28
N LYS A 363 -14.70 -10.98 -4.51
CA LYS A 363 -16.15 -11.03 -4.69
C LYS A 363 -16.83 -10.23 -3.60
N ARG A 364 -17.58 -9.20 -4.02
CA ARG A 364 -18.51 -8.49 -3.14
C ARG A 364 -19.84 -9.23 -3.17
N LEU A 365 -20.28 -9.69 -2.00
CA LEU A 365 -21.61 -10.27 -1.86
C LEU A 365 -22.66 -9.14 -1.80
N PRO A 366 -23.92 -9.44 -2.16
CA PRO A 366 -25.02 -8.48 -2.02
C PRO A 366 -25.18 -7.98 -0.57
N ASP A 367 -24.78 -8.79 0.42
CA ASP A 367 -24.80 -8.47 1.85
C ASP A 367 -23.73 -7.43 2.27
N GLY A 368 -22.95 -6.91 1.34
CA GLY A 368 -21.88 -5.94 1.61
C GLY A 368 -20.59 -6.54 2.17
N THR A 369 -20.59 -7.83 2.51
CA THR A 369 -19.37 -8.56 2.91
C THR A 369 -18.49 -8.84 1.69
N PHE A 370 -17.19 -8.87 1.93
CA PHE A 370 -16.20 -9.20 0.91
C PHE A 370 -15.64 -10.59 1.19
N ARG A 371 -15.66 -11.46 0.18
CA ARG A 371 -14.88 -12.70 0.23
C ARG A 371 -13.48 -12.45 -0.31
N ARG A 372 -12.49 -12.95 0.42
CA ARG A 372 -11.08 -12.95 0.05
C ARG A 372 -10.90 -13.62 -1.31
N GLY A 373 -10.20 -12.93 -2.21
CA GLY A 373 -9.80 -13.45 -3.53
C GLY A 373 -8.32 -13.79 -3.63
N ASP A 374 -7.49 -13.27 -2.71
CA ASP A 374 -6.04 -13.40 -2.75
C ASP A 374 -5.56 -14.76 -2.23
N ILE A 375 -4.52 -15.30 -2.85
CA ILE A 375 -4.03 -16.66 -2.61
C ILE A 375 -2.79 -16.59 -1.71
N ASN A 376 -2.76 -17.41 -0.66
CA ASN A 376 -1.61 -17.53 0.22
C ASN A 376 -0.88 -18.85 -0.05
N VAL A 377 0.44 -18.77 -0.20
CA VAL A 377 1.30 -19.92 -0.52
C VAL A 377 2.36 -20.11 0.55
N LEU A 378 2.52 -21.34 1.03
CA LEU A 378 3.55 -21.74 2.00
C LEU A 378 4.51 -22.75 1.37
N LEU A 379 5.81 -22.45 1.41
CA LEU A 379 6.89 -23.31 0.96
C LEU A 379 7.62 -23.91 2.18
N ILE A 380 7.52 -25.21 2.36
CA ILE A 380 8.20 -25.99 3.40
C ILE A 380 9.26 -26.86 2.75
N GLY A 381 10.32 -27.19 3.47
CA GLY A 381 11.35 -28.07 2.92
C GLY A 381 12.70 -27.94 3.57
N ASP A 382 13.66 -28.67 3.05
CA ASP A 382 15.01 -28.71 3.60
C ASP A 382 15.78 -27.41 3.25
N PRO A 383 16.81 -27.02 4.04
CA PRO A 383 17.68 -25.94 3.65
C PRO A 383 18.36 -26.28 2.31
N SER A 384 18.82 -25.24 1.60
CA SER A 384 19.46 -25.35 0.28
C SER A 384 18.54 -25.66 -0.92
N THR A 385 17.22 -25.71 -0.72
CA THR A 385 16.22 -25.96 -1.80
C THR A 385 15.77 -24.70 -2.56
N ALA A 386 16.62 -23.68 -2.69
CA ALA A 386 16.37 -22.41 -3.41
C ALA A 386 15.12 -21.58 -3.00
N LYS A 387 14.42 -21.91 -1.91
CA LYS A 387 13.20 -21.20 -1.46
C LYS A 387 13.36 -19.70 -1.30
N SER A 388 14.44 -19.24 -0.66
CA SER A 388 14.71 -17.81 -0.49
C SER A 388 14.96 -17.12 -1.84
N GLN A 389 15.43 -17.84 -2.86
CA GLN A 389 15.54 -17.29 -4.21
C GLN A 389 14.17 -17.13 -4.88
N PHE A 390 13.23 -18.07 -4.67
CA PHE A 390 11.85 -17.90 -5.13
C PHE A 390 11.18 -16.67 -4.51
N LEU A 391 11.37 -16.44 -3.21
CA LEU A 391 10.87 -15.26 -2.51
C LEU A 391 11.45 -13.95 -3.08
N LYS A 392 12.77 -13.92 -3.33
CA LYS A 392 13.44 -12.77 -3.94
C LYS A 392 12.95 -12.50 -5.36
N PHE A 393 12.79 -13.55 -6.17
CA PHE A 393 12.26 -13.44 -7.52
C PHE A 393 10.82 -12.91 -7.51
N ALA A 394 9.96 -13.43 -6.63
CA ALA A 394 8.59 -12.94 -6.47
C ALA A 394 8.56 -11.47 -6.02
N SER A 395 9.46 -11.07 -5.12
CA SER A 395 9.60 -9.68 -4.68
C SER A 395 10.05 -8.73 -5.78
N GLN A 396 10.87 -9.21 -6.73
CA GLN A 396 11.31 -8.41 -7.87
C GLN A 396 10.26 -8.33 -8.97
N THR A 397 9.52 -9.43 -9.21
CA THR A 397 8.59 -9.56 -10.33
C THR A 397 7.21 -8.97 -10.03
N ALA A 398 6.76 -9.02 -8.77
CA ALA A 398 5.48 -8.45 -8.39
C ALA A 398 5.47 -6.92 -8.59
N PRO A 399 4.35 -6.34 -9.03
CA PRO A 399 4.24 -4.88 -9.18
C PRO A 399 4.34 -4.16 -7.84
N ILE A 400 4.02 -4.84 -6.75
CA ILE A 400 4.12 -4.37 -5.37
C ILE A 400 4.56 -5.55 -4.54
N ALA A 401 5.73 -5.47 -3.93
CA ALA A 401 6.13 -6.46 -2.96
C ALA A 401 7.00 -5.90 -1.85
N VAL A 402 6.85 -6.50 -0.67
CA VAL A 402 7.70 -6.23 0.48
C VAL A 402 8.31 -7.55 0.93
N TYR A 403 9.63 -7.60 0.95
CA TYR A 403 10.39 -8.74 1.45
C TYR A 403 10.74 -8.53 2.92
N THR A 404 10.41 -9.51 3.75
CA THR A 404 10.64 -9.49 5.19
C THR A 404 11.17 -10.83 5.68
N SER A 405 11.91 -10.80 6.80
CA SER A 405 12.37 -12.01 7.49
C SER A 405 11.65 -12.13 8.82
N GLY A 406 11.14 -13.33 9.14
CA GLY A 406 10.38 -13.60 10.35
C GLY A 406 11.11 -13.29 11.66
N LYS A 407 12.45 -13.27 11.67
CA LYS A 407 13.23 -12.82 12.84
C LYS A 407 13.32 -11.30 12.98
N GLY A 408 13.39 -10.59 11.86
CA GLY A 408 13.54 -9.13 11.81
C GLY A 408 12.20 -8.39 11.87
N SER A 409 11.10 -9.11 11.66
CA SER A 409 9.75 -8.59 11.63
C SER A 409 9.07 -8.74 12.97
N SER A 410 8.87 -7.64 13.68
CA SER A 410 7.99 -7.58 14.86
C SER A 410 6.53 -7.33 14.43
N ALA A 411 5.58 -7.57 15.33
CA ALA A 411 4.16 -7.31 15.11
C ALA A 411 3.93 -5.86 14.69
N ALA A 412 4.66 -4.91 15.29
CA ALA A 412 4.64 -3.50 14.93
C ALA A 412 5.17 -3.23 13.52
N GLY A 413 6.22 -3.96 13.10
CA GLY A 413 6.79 -3.87 11.75
C GLY A 413 5.95 -4.56 10.67
N LEU A 414 5.17 -5.58 11.01
CA LEU A 414 4.26 -6.26 10.08
C LEU A 414 2.92 -5.54 9.91
N THR A 415 2.34 -5.07 11.02
CA THR A 415 0.99 -4.48 11.04
C THR A 415 1.03 -2.96 10.92
N ALA A 416 0.89 -2.24 12.02
CA ALA A 416 1.13 -0.81 12.10
C ALA A 416 1.48 -0.44 13.54
N SER A 417 2.23 0.64 13.70
CA SER A 417 2.67 1.14 15.00
C SER A 417 2.13 2.56 15.22
N VAL A 418 1.92 2.92 16.49
CA VAL A 418 1.57 4.29 16.87
C VAL A 418 2.80 4.90 17.51
N ILE A 419 3.35 5.93 16.86
CA ILE A 419 4.56 6.63 17.31
C ILE A 419 4.18 8.06 17.72
N LYS A 420 4.86 8.59 18.72
CA LYS A 420 4.65 9.95 19.22
C LYS A 420 5.71 10.86 18.61
N ASP A 421 5.28 11.95 17.97
CA ASP A 421 6.17 12.96 17.40
C ASP A 421 6.77 13.87 18.50
N ASN A 422 7.81 14.61 18.16
CA ASN A 422 8.45 15.60 19.05
C ASN A 422 7.48 16.69 19.52
N HIS A 423 6.41 16.94 18.75
CA HIS A 423 5.31 17.84 19.10
C HIS A 423 4.27 17.22 20.06
N GLY A 424 4.48 15.97 20.47
CA GLY A 424 3.58 15.26 21.38
C GLY A 424 2.35 14.65 20.73
N GLU A 425 2.20 14.77 19.41
CA GLU A 425 1.10 14.17 18.65
C GLU A 425 1.39 12.71 18.31
N PHE A 426 0.38 11.85 18.44
CA PHE A 426 0.47 10.45 18.03
C PHE A 426 0.17 10.33 16.53
N TYR A 427 1.08 9.74 15.78
CA TYR A 427 0.89 9.35 14.39
C TYR A 427 0.89 7.83 14.27
N LEU A 428 0.13 7.34 13.30
CA LEU A 428 0.10 5.93 12.94
C LEU A 428 1.08 5.73 11.79
N GLU A 429 1.95 4.73 11.90
CA GLU A 429 2.90 4.31 10.87
C GLU A 429 2.53 2.90 10.38
N GLY A 430 2.31 2.78 9.08
CA GLY A 430 2.01 1.51 8.41
C GLY A 430 3.22 0.57 8.43
N GLY A 431 3.01 -0.69 8.82
CA GLY A 431 3.98 -1.77 8.69
C GLY A 431 3.94 -2.42 7.30
N ALA A 432 4.77 -3.44 7.11
CA ALA A 432 5.01 -4.10 5.83
C ALA A 432 3.73 -4.58 5.12
N MET A 433 2.73 -5.10 5.87
CA MET A 433 1.47 -5.57 5.26
C MET A 433 0.56 -4.43 4.81
N VAL A 434 0.59 -3.28 5.48
CA VAL A 434 -0.19 -2.10 5.07
C VAL A 434 0.46 -1.45 3.85
N LEU A 435 1.79 -1.40 3.81
CA LEU A 435 2.55 -0.86 2.66
C LEU A 435 2.40 -1.73 1.39
N ALA A 436 2.16 -3.02 1.57
CA ALA A 436 1.99 -3.98 0.49
C ALA A 436 0.52 -4.22 0.09
N ASP A 437 -0.41 -3.30 0.38
CA ASP A 437 -1.82 -3.41 -0.04
C ASP A 437 -1.92 -3.71 -1.54
N GLU A 438 -2.83 -4.64 -1.90
CA GLU A 438 -2.98 -5.24 -3.23
C GLU A 438 -1.69 -5.82 -3.84
N GLY A 439 -0.65 -6.05 -3.04
CA GLY A 439 0.62 -6.61 -3.45
C GLY A 439 0.88 -8.02 -2.92
N VAL A 440 2.16 -8.39 -2.90
CA VAL A 440 2.67 -9.64 -2.34
C VAL A 440 3.61 -9.34 -1.17
N VAL A 441 3.38 -9.99 -0.03
CA VAL A 441 4.32 -9.98 1.10
C VAL A 441 5.09 -11.28 1.09
N CYS A 442 6.41 -11.18 0.94
CA CYS A 442 7.33 -12.31 1.01
C CYS A 442 7.89 -12.40 2.43
N ILE A 443 7.68 -13.53 3.12
CA ILE A 443 8.18 -13.78 4.47
C ILE A 443 9.11 -14.99 4.43
N ASP A 444 10.40 -14.77 4.71
CA ASP A 444 11.35 -15.86 4.91
C ASP A 444 11.46 -16.22 6.40
N GLU A 445 11.87 -17.43 6.72
CA GLU A 445 12.00 -17.95 8.10
C GLU A 445 10.70 -17.78 8.93
N PHE A 446 9.56 -18.13 8.33
CA PHE A 446 8.24 -18.01 8.97
C PHE A 446 8.15 -18.82 10.29
N ASP A 447 8.89 -19.94 10.37
CA ASP A 447 9.01 -20.78 11.56
C ASP A 447 9.66 -20.06 12.75
N LYS A 448 10.54 -19.09 12.51
CA LYS A 448 11.28 -18.37 13.57
C LYS A 448 10.55 -17.14 14.13
N MET A 449 9.35 -16.86 13.64
CA MET A 449 8.53 -15.75 14.16
C MET A 449 8.03 -16.04 15.57
N ARG A 450 7.97 -14.98 16.39
CA ARG A 450 7.43 -15.05 17.74
C ARG A 450 5.92 -15.28 17.71
N PRO A 451 5.34 -15.93 18.73
CA PRO A 451 3.89 -16.18 18.76
C PRO A 451 3.05 -14.90 18.79
N GLU A 452 3.56 -13.82 19.38
CA GLU A 452 2.90 -12.49 19.39
C GLU A 452 2.72 -11.92 17.98
N ASP A 453 3.74 -12.07 17.13
CA ASP A 453 3.73 -11.61 15.74
C ASP A 453 2.79 -12.48 14.88
N ARG A 454 2.72 -13.79 15.17
CA ARG A 454 1.82 -14.73 14.48
C ARG A 454 0.35 -14.37 14.67
N VAL A 455 -0.05 -13.92 15.87
CA VAL A 455 -1.44 -13.51 16.16
C VAL A 455 -1.83 -12.30 15.32
N ALA A 456 -0.92 -11.32 15.17
CA ALA A 456 -1.17 -10.10 14.42
C ALA A 456 -1.45 -10.38 12.93
N ILE A 457 -0.80 -11.40 12.37
CA ILE A 457 -1.00 -11.80 10.96
C ILE A 457 -2.34 -12.55 10.76
N HIS A 458 -2.89 -13.22 11.78
CA HIS A 458 -4.15 -13.99 11.63
C HIS A 458 -5.34 -13.14 11.20
N GLU A 459 -5.45 -11.94 11.76
CA GLU A 459 -6.49 -11.00 11.38
C GLU A 459 -6.29 -10.53 9.93
N ALA A 460 -5.05 -10.13 9.61
CA ALA A 460 -4.70 -9.61 8.30
C ALA A 460 -4.89 -10.66 7.17
N MET A 461 -4.50 -11.93 7.37
CA MET A 461 -4.64 -12.98 6.34
C MET A 461 -6.09 -13.43 6.11
N GLU A 462 -6.96 -13.30 7.12
CA GLU A 462 -8.35 -13.74 7.05
C GLU A 462 -9.26 -12.62 6.53
N GLN A 463 -9.20 -11.47 7.19
CA GLN A 463 -10.12 -10.35 6.96
C GLN A 463 -9.55 -9.32 5.98
N GLN A 464 -8.24 -9.37 5.70
CA GLN A 464 -7.53 -8.37 4.88
C GLN A 464 -7.66 -6.94 5.42
N THR A 465 -7.83 -6.86 6.75
CA THR A 465 -7.91 -5.63 7.52
C THR A 465 -7.15 -5.81 8.81
N ILE A 466 -6.56 -4.72 9.31
CA ILE A 466 -5.85 -4.66 10.58
C ILE A 466 -6.56 -3.64 11.46
N SER A 467 -7.08 -4.11 12.59
CA SER A 467 -7.66 -3.26 13.62
C SER A 467 -6.59 -2.77 14.60
N ILE A 468 -6.54 -1.46 14.84
CA ILE A 468 -5.64 -0.87 15.82
C ILE A 468 -6.46 -0.05 16.80
N ALA A 469 -6.40 -0.46 18.07
CA ALA A 469 -6.98 0.24 19.21
C ALA A 469 -5.87 0.57 20.22
N LYS A 470 -5.06 1.60 19.95
CA LYS A 470 -3.92 2.01 20.80
C LYS A 470 -3.90 3.52 20.98
N ALA A 471 -3.47 3.97 22.17
CA ALA A 471 -3.32 5.40 22.50
C ALA A 471 -4.57 6.28 22.22
N GLY A 472 -5.77 5.71 22.38
CA GLY A 472 -7.03 6.41 22.11
C GLY A 472 -7.39 6.54 20.62
N ILE A 473 -6.64 5.89 19.73
CA ILE A 473 -6.93 5.80 18.30
C ILE A 473 -7.51 4.42 18.02
N THR A 474 -8.75 4.39 17.52
CA THR A 474 -9.42 3.18 17.02
C THR A 474 -9.60 3.31 15.52
N THR A 475 -8.70 2.69 14.75
CA THR A 475 -8.71 2.77 13.28
C THR A 475 -8.55 1.39 12.66
N MET A 476 -9.25 1.16 11.56
CA MET A 476 -9.10 -0.03 10.72
C MET A 476 -8.27 0.33 9.50
N LEU A 477 -7.15 -0.35 9.30
CA LEU A 477 -6.33 -0.23 8.09
C LEU A 477 -6.62 -1.41 7.16
N ARG A 478 -6.51 -1.18 5.86
CA ARG A 478 -6.70 -2.22 4.85
C ARG A 478 -5.34 -2.86 4.53
N SER A 479 -5.32 -4.17 4.36
CA SER A 479 -4.11 -4.94 4.07
C SER A 479 -4.46 -6.15 3.19
N ARG A 480 -4.88 -5.89 1.96
CA ARG A 480 -5.24 -6.87 0.94
C ARG A 480 -3.97 -7.43 0.31
N THR A 481 -3.26 -8.26 1.06
CA THR A 481 -1.98 -8.77 0.61
C THR A 481 -2.06 -10.27 0.38
N SER A 482 -1.38 -10.74 -0.68
CA SER A 482 -1.08 -12.16 -0.83
C SER A 482 0.18 -12.47 -0.05
N VAL A 483 0.17 -13.51 0.78
CA VAL A 483 1.34 -13.91 1.57
C VAL A 483 2.04 -15.08 0.89
N LEU A 484 3.33 -14.89 0.57
CA LEU A 484 4.24 -15.96 0.17
C LEU A 484 5.22 -16.20 1.33
N ALA A 485 5.09 -17.34 2.00
CA ALA A 485 5.91 -17.68 3.14
C ALA A 485 6.85 -18.85 2.83
N ALA A 486 8.09 -18.79 3.35
CA ALA A 486 8.98 -19.93 3.41
C ALA A 486 9.24 -20.33 4.86
N ALA A 487 9.16 -21.63 5.12
CA ALA A 487 9.42 -22.22 6.43
C ALA A 487 10.39 -23.40 6.28
N ASN A 488 11.18 -23.64 7.33
CA ASN A 488 12.05 -24.80 7.42
C ASN A 488 11.58 -25.72 8.56
N PRO A 489 11.70 -27.05 8.40
CA PRO A 489 11.41 -27.97 9.50
C PRO A 489 12.44 -27.78 10.63
N PRO A 490 12.06 -27.98 11.90
CA PRO A 490 12.93 -27.72 13.04
C PRO A 490 14.16 -28.64 13.07
N SER A 491 14.03 -29.86 12.56
CA SER A 491 15.11 -30.84 12.39
C SER A 491 16.03 -30.54 11.20
N GLY A 492 15.76 -29.49 10.42
CA GLY A 492 16.46 -29.19 9.16
C GLY A 492 16.16 -30.18 8.03
N ARG A 493 15.60 -31.36 8.32
CA ARG A 493 15.08 -32.29 7.32
C ARG A 493 13.64 -32.67 7.59
N TYR A 494 12.87 -32.83 6.53
CA TYR A 494 11.52 -33.35 6.60
C TYR A 494 11.54 -34.87 6.86
N ASP A 495 10.86 -35.32 7.91
CA ASP A 495 10.77 -36.74 8.30
C ASP A 495 9.41 -37.32 7.88
N ASP A 496 9.40 -38.25 6.93
CA ASP A 496 8.16 -38.85 6.41
C ASP A 496 7.44 -39.76 7.40
N LEU A 497 8.12 -40.20 8.47
CA LEU A 497 7.51 -41.04 9.49
C LEU A 497 6.68 -40.23 10.50
N LYS A 498 6.92 -38.92 10.58
CA LYS A 498 6.16 -38.02 11.45
C LYS A 498 5.02 -37.37 10.69
N SER A 499 3.97 -37.00 11.43
CA SER A 499 2.88 -36.27 10.83
C SER A 499 3.36 -34.91 10.32
N ALA A 500 2.78 -34.42 9.22
CA ALA A 500 3.11 -33.11 8.67
C ALA A 500 2.94 -31.97 9.70
N GLN A 501 2.06 -32.16 10.69
CA GLN A 501 1.84 -31.22 11.79
C GLN A 501 2.97 -31.25 12.84
N GLU A 502 3.55 -32.40 13.13
CA GLU A 502 4.70 -32.49 14.06
C GLU A 502 6.00 -32.05 13.41
N ASN A 503 6.09 -32.20 12.08
CA ASN A 503 7.21 -31.69 11.28
C ASN A 503 7.22 -30.17 11.15
N LEU A 504 6.11 -29.51 11.48
CA LEU A 504 5.94 -28.07 11.38
C LEU A 504 5.59 -27.52 12.75
N ASP A 505 6.48 -26.70 13.34
CA ASP A 505 6.20 -26.01 14.61
C ASP A 505 5.23 -24.82 14.42
N LEU A 506 4.13 -25.07 13.70
CA LEU A 506 3.10 -24.12 13.31
C LEU A 506 1.74 -24.59 13.83
N GLN A 507 0.94 -23.64 14.31
CA GLN A 507 -0.42 -23.93 14.75
C GLN A 507 -1.31 -24.29 13.55
N THR A 508 -2.26 -25.21 13.77
CA THR A 508 -3.23 -25.66 12.74
C THR A 508 -4.08 -24.53 12.19
N THR A 509 -4.32 -23.49 13.00
CA THR A 509 -5.04 -22.26 12.63
C THR A 509 -4.32 -21.45 11.55
N ILE A 510 -2.99 -21.53 11.46
CA ILE A 510 -2.22 -20.83 10.43
C ILE A 510 -2.22 -21.66 9.14
N LEU A 511 -2.01 -22.98 9.27
CA LEU A 511 -1.99 -23.90 8.14
C LEU A 511 -3.32 -23.90 7.39
N SER A 512 -4.45 -23.74 8.08
CA SER A 512 -5.77 -23.63 7.44
C SER A 512 -5.97 -22.33 6.64
N ARG A 513 -5.12 -21.30 6.83
CA ARG A 513 -5.22 -20.00 6.13
C ARG A 513 -4.33 -19.89 4.90
N PHE A 514 -3.42 -20.86 4.72
CA PHE A 514 -2.66 -21.04 3.49
C PHE A 514 -3.46 -21.92 2.54
N ASP A 515 -3.65 -21.45 1.31
CA ASP A 515 -4.44 -22.18 0.32
C ASP A 515 -3.61 -23.29 -0.33
N LEU A 516 -2.32 -23.02 -0.56
CA LEU A 516 -1.39 -23.97 -1.15
C LEU A 516 -0.18 -24.17 -0.23
N ILE A 517 0.06 -25.43 0.12
CA ILE A 517 1.21 -25.85 0.94
C ILE A 517 2.07 -26.78 0.09
N PHE A 518 3.30 -26.36 -0.19
CA PHE A 518 4.26 -27.17 -0.93
C PHE A 518 5.35 -27.68 0.00
N ILE A 519 5.58 -28.99 -0.03
CA ILE A 519 6.69 -29.64 0.64
C ILE A 519 7.77 -29.90 -0.41
N VAL A 520 8.92 -29.25 -0.23
CA VAL A 520 10.10 -29.35 -1.09
C VAL A 520 11.10 -30.26 -0.41
N LYS A 521 11.25 -31.46 -0.94
CA LYS A 521 12.22 -32.44 -0.46
C LYS A 521 13.45 -32.43 -1.36
N ASP A 522 14.62 -32.58 -0.75
CA ASP A 522 15.88 -32.78 -1.47
C ASP A 522 16.04 -34.27 -1.81
N GLU A 523 15.54 -34.69 -2.98
CA GLU A 523 15.73 -36.05 -3.49
C GLU A 523 17.11 -36.19 -4.15
N ARG A 524 18.02 -36.88 -3.46
CA ARG A 524 19.40 -37.10 -3.90
C ARG A 524 19.48 -38.16 -4.98
N THR A 525 19.28 -37.73 -6.22
CA THR A 525 19.44 -38.58 -7.41
C THR A 525 20.58 -38.05 -8.27
N ASP A 526 21.58 -38.88 -8.56
CA ASP A 526 22.78 -38.48 -9.35
C ASP A 526 22.42 -37.88 -10.72
N ALA A 527 21.37 -38.39 -11.38
CA ALA A 527 20.88 -37.82 -12.63
C ALA A 527 20.32 -36.39 -12.46
N HIS A 528 19.59 -36.13 -11.37
CA HIS A 528 19.01 -34.82 -11.08
C HIS A 528 20.08 -33.81 -10.67
N ASP A 529 21.03 -34.23 -9.83
CA ASP A 529 22.16 -33.40 -9.41
C ASP A 529 23.04 -33.00 -10.59
N LYS A 530 23.29 -33.92 -11.53
CA LYS A 530 23.99 -33.60 -12.80
C LYS A 530 23.24 -32.57 -13.63
N MET A 531 21.91 -32.65 -13.72
CA MET A 531 21.11 -31.66 -14.46
C MET A 531 21.17 -30.29 -13.78
N ILE A 532 21.03 -30.23 -12.44
CA ILE A 532 21.15 -28.99 -11.67
C ILE A 532 22.54 -28.39 -11.86
N ALA A 533 23.60 -29.18 -11.69
CA ALA A 533 24.98 -28.71 -11.81
C ALA A 533 25.25 -28.14 -13.21
N ASN A 534 24.84 -28.84 -14.27
CA ASN A 534 24.98 -28.35 -15.64
C ASN A 534 24.18 -27.06 -15.89
N HIS A 535 22.99 -26.94 -15.30
CA HIS A 535 22.17 -25.75 -15.43
C HIS A 535 22.80 -24.54 -14.71
N VAL A 536 23.28 -24.74 -13.48
CA VAL A 536 23.95 -23.72 -12.68
C VAL A 536 25.26 -23.27 -13.36
N LEU A 537 26.06 -24.23 -13.86
CA LEU A 537 27.27 -23.93 -14.63
C LEU A 537 26.96 -23.08 -15.87
N LYS A 538 25.91 -23.41 -16.65
CA LYS A 538 25.49 -22.62 -17.81
C LYS A 538 25.11 -21.18 -17.42
N ILE A 539 24.40 -21.00 -16.31
CA ILE A 539 24.02 -19.65 -15.83
C ILE A 539 25.27 -18.85 -15.47
N HIS A 540 26.20 -19.45 -14.72
CA HIS A 540 27.42 -18.77 -14.28
C HIS A 540 28.43 -18.54 -15.42
N GLN A 541 28.52 -19.45 -16.40
CA GLN A 541 29.34 -19.28 -17.61
C GLN A 541 28.81 -18.11 -18.45
N ASN A 542 27.49 -18.08 -18.69
CA ASN A 542 26.87 -16.98 -19.43
C ASN A 542 27.04 -15.63 -18.70
N ALA A 543 27.03 -15.62 -17.36
CA ALA A 543 27.26 -14.40 -16.58
C ALA A 543 28.70 -13.86 -16.65
N ALA A 544 29.69 -14.71 -16.97
CA ALA A 544 31.08 -14.29 -17.15
C ALA A 544 31.34 -13.69 -18.55
N ASP A 545 30.60 -14.15 -19.57
CA ASP A 545 30.69 -13.64 -20.95
C ASP A 545 29.91 -12.33 -21.18
N THR A 546 29.02 -11.94 -20.26
CA THR A 546 28.26 -10.67 -20.37
C THR A 546 28.86 -9.57 -19.51
N GLN A 547 29.72 -8.71 -20.08
CA GLN A 547 30.05 -7.39 -19.50
C GLN A 547 28.91 -6.36 -19.68
N GLY A 548 27.65 -6.79 -19.55
CA GLY A 548 26.47 -5.93 -19.58
C GLY A 548 25.19 -6.72 -19.30
N PRO A 549 24.12 -6.09 -18.79
CA PRO A 549 22.83 -6.76 -18.65
C PRO A 549 22.29 -7.13 -20.03
N ASP A 550 21.86 -8.37 -20.23
CA ASP A 550 21.16 -8.78 -21.46
C ASP A 550 19.90 -7.91 -21.63
N PRO A 551 19.81 -7.05 -22.67
CA PRO A 551 18.64 -6.19 -22.87
C PRO A 551 17.35 -7.00 -23.13
N GLN A 552 17.46 -8.28 -23.47
CA GLN A 552 16.30 -9.17 -23.61
C GLN A 552 15.73 -9.63 -22.27
N ARG A 553 16.56 -9.92 -21.26
CA ARG A 553 16.07 -10.36 -19.94
C ARG A 553 15.33 -9.24 -19.22
N GLU A 554 15.87 -8.02 -19.27
CA GLU A 554 15.22 -6.84 -18.69
C GLU A 554 13.90 -6.53 -19.41
N LYS A 555 13.87 -6.65 -20.75
CA LYS A 555 12.63 -6.51 -21.53
C LYS A 555 11.59 -7.57 -21.16
N GLU A 556 12.01 -8.81 -20.93
CA GLU A 556 11.10 -9.90 -20.53
C GLU A 556 10.55 -9.70 -19.11
N GLU A 557 11.38 -9.24 -18.17
CA GLU A 557 10.93 -8.93 -16.81
C GLU A 557 9.96 -7.75 -16.81
N LEU A 558 10.27 -6.69 -17.56
CA LEU A 558 9.40 -5.53 -17.73
C LEU A 558 8.08 -5.93 -18.39
N PHE A 559 8.13 -6.78 -19.42
CA PHE A 559 6.94 -7.34 -20.08
C PHE A 559 6.09 -8.12 -19.10
N LEU A 560 6.69 -8.99 -18.27
CA LEU A 560 5.96 -9.78 -17.27
C LEU A 560 5.30 -8.88 -16.22
N LYS A 561 6.00 -7.86 -15.71
CA LYS A 561 5.45 -6.87 -14.76
C LYS A 561 4.24 -6.15 -15.35
N ARG A 562 4.37 -5.65 -16.59
CA ARG A 562 3.30 -4.95 -17.31
C ARG A 562 2.12 -5.88 -17.57
N TYR A 563 2.38 -7.11 -17.98
CA TYR A 563 1.36 -8.13 -18.22
C TYR A 563 0.59 -8.49 -16.94
N LEU A 564 1.28 -8.68 -15.82
CA LEU A 564 0.66 -8.93 -14.51
C LEU A 564 -0.25 -7.76 -14.10
N LYS A 565 0.23 -6.51 -14.25
CA LYS A 565 -0.57 -5.31 -13.98
C LYS A 565 -1.80 -5.22 -14.89
N TYR A 566 -1.65 -5.53 -16.18
CA TYR A 566 -2.76 -5.56 -17.13
C TYR A 566 -3.82 -6.62 -16.75
N CYS A 567 -3.40 -7.85 -16.44
CA CYS A 567 -4.32 -8.92 -16.06
C CYS A 567 -5.09 -8.60 -14.77
N ARG A 568 -4.42 -8.05 -13.75
CA ARG A 568 -5.06 -7.73 -12.46
C ARG A 568 -6.09 -6.61 -12.54
N THR A 569 -5.88 -5.64 -13.43
CA THR A 569 -6.75 -4.47 -13.58
C THR A 569 -7.95 -4.72 -14.48
N ARG A 570 -7.78 -5.50 -15.56
CA ARG A 570 -8.83 -5.71 -16.58
C ARG A 570 -9.66 -6.98 -16.37
N CYS A 571 -9.08 -8.04 -15.81
CA CYS A 571 -9.70 -9.36 -15.79
C CYS A 571 -10.28 -9.71 -14.42
N PHE A 572 -11.61 -9.86 -14.35
CA PHE A 572 -12.31 -10.36 -13.17
C PHE A 572 -13.08 -11.64 -13.52
N PRO A 573 -12.42 -12.81 -13.53
CA PRO A 573 -13.06 -14.06 -13.93
C PRO A 573 -14.18 -14.44 -12.96
N ARG A 574 -15.31 -14.91 -13.53
CA ARG A 574 -16.40 -15.54 -12.78
C ARG A 574 -16.41 -17.03 -13.10
N LEU A 575 -16.78 -17.82 -12.09
CA LEU A 575 -16.93 -19.26 -12.23
C LEU A 575 -18.13 -19.54 -13.13
N ASP A 576 -17.92 -20.36 -14.13
CA ASP A 576 -18.99 -20.90 -14.95
C ASP A 576 -19.74 -22.03 -14.22
N ALA A 577 -20.98 -22.30 -14.63
CA ALA A 577 -21.84 -23.28 -13.98
C ALA A 577 -21.27 -24.72 -14.08
N GLU A 578 -20.70 -25.08 -15.23
CA GLU A 578 -20.07 -26.39 -15.46
C GLU A 578 -18.84 -26.58 -14.57
N ALA A 579 -17.96 -25.57 -14.52
CA ALA A 579 -16.79 -25.57 -13.65
C ALA A 579 -17.16 -25.69 -12.18
N GLY A 580 -18.27 -25.04 -11.75
CA GLY A 580 -18.81 -25.17 -10.41
C GLY A 580 -19.18 -26.61 -10.04
N GLN A 581 -19.85 -27.34 -10.94
CA GLN A 581 -20.21 -28.74 -10.71
C GLN A 581 -18.99 -29.65 -10.60
N MET A 582 -18.00 -29.46 -11.48
CA MET A 582 -16.74 -30.21 -11.41
C MET A 582 -15.98 -29.99 -10.10
N LEU A 583 -15.97 -28.75 -9.59
CA LEU A 583 -15.34 -28.44 -8.31
C LEU A 583 -16.04 -29.12 -7.13
N VAL A 584 -17.38 -29.15 -7.13
CA VAL A 584 -18.14 -29.85 -6.08
C VAL A 584 -17.86 -31.35 -6.11
N ALA A 585 -17.86 -31.96 -7.28
CA ALA A 585 -17.52 -33.38 -7.44
C ALA A 585 -16.12 -33.69 -6.91
N ASN A 586 -15.11 -32.93 -7.35
CA ASN A 586 -13.74 -33.09 -6.89
C ASN A 586 -13.57 -32.86 -5.38
N TYR A 587 -14.29 -31.89 -4.80
CA TYR A 587 -14.28 -31.65 -3.36
C TYR A 587 -14.88 -32.82 -2.57
N LEU A 588 -16.00 -33.37 -3.02
CA LEU A 588 -16.62 -34.54 -2.41
C LEU A 588 -15.69 -35.75 -2.46
N ASP A 589 -15.02 -35.97 -3.58
CA ASP A 589 -14.06 -37.06 -3.74
C ASP A 589 -12.83 -36.87 -2.87
N MET A 590 -12.31 -35.65 -2.76
CA MET A 590 -11.20 -35.34 -1.84
C MET A 590 -11.60 -35.62 -0.38
N ARG A 591 -12.80 -35.20 0.03
CA ARG A 591 -13.31 -35.44 1.39
C ARG A 591 -13.57 -36.92 1.67
N ARG A 592 -14.04 -37.67 0.67
CA ARG A 592 -14.17 -39.13 0.74
C ARG A 592 -12.82 -39.81 0.89
N ARG A 593 -11.78 -39.38 0.17
CA ARG A 593 -10.42 -39.94 0.30
C ARG A 593 -9.82 -39.68 1.68
N ILE A 594 -10.01 -38.49 2.25
CA ILE A 594 -9.55 -38.17 3.61
C ILE A 594 -10.30 -39.02 4.65
N SER A 595 -11.62 -39.16 4.49
CA SER A 595 -12.41 -40.02 5.37
C SER A 595 -12.05 -41.50 5.18
N GLY A 596 -11.78 -41.91 3.94
CA GLY A 596 -11.41 -43.26 3.54
C GLY A 596 -10.04 -43.67 4.07
N SER A 597 -9.02 -42.81 3.99
CA SER A 597 -7.69 -43.10 4.55
C SER A 597 -7.73 -43.20 6.07
N MET A 598 -8.48 -42.32 6.75
CA MET A 598 -8.69 -42.46 8.20
C MET A 598 -9.47 -43.73 8.55
N VAL A 599 -10.47 -44.10 7.76
CA VAL A 599 -11.24 -45.33 7.97
C VAL A 599 -10.40 -46.57 7.66
N GLU A 600 -9.55 -46.57 6.64
CA GLU A 600 -8.64 -47.67 6.30
C GLU A 600 -7.53 -47.83 7.34
N GLU A 601 -6.94 -46.75 7.83
CA GLU A 601 -5.98 -46.78 8.94
C GLU A 601 -6.66 -47.30 10.22
N VAL A 602 -7.85 -46.79 10.54
CA VAL A 602 -8.64 -47.28 11.68
C VAL A 602 -9.08 -48.73 11.48
N GLN A 603 -9.41 -49.18 10.27
CA GLN A 603 -9.78 -50.56 9.95
C GLN A 603 -8.57 -51.51 10.03
N ALA A 604 -7.39 -51.08 9.58
CA ALA A 604 -6.15 -51.85 9.71
C ALA A 604 -5.76 -52.01 11.19
N ILE A 605 -5.90 -50.94 11.97
CA ILE A 605 -5.72 -50.96 13.43
C ILE A 605 -6.82 -51.80 14.10
N GLU A 606 -8.07 -51.72 13.65
CA GLU A 606 -9.20 -52.55 14.12
C GLU A 606 -8.89 -54.05 13.97
N VAL A 607 -8.42 -54.47 12.79
CA VAL A 607 -8.05 -55.88 12.55
C VAL A 607 -6.92 -56.31 13.48
N GLN A 608 -5.93 -55.45 13.74
CA GLN A 608 -4.83 -55.75 14.66
C GLN A 608 -5.28 -55.80 16.13
N ILE A 609 -6.17 -54.90 16.57
CA ILE A 609 -6.77 -54.90 17.90
C ILE A 609 -7.59 -56.19 18.10
N LEU A 610 -8.44 -56.53 17.13
CA LEU A 610 -9.31 -57.71 17.18
C LEU A 610 -8.53 -59.03 17.10
N ARG A 611 -7.38 -59.08 16.42
CA ARG A 611 -6.50 -60.27 16.43
C ARG A 611 -5.84 -60.51 17.79
N ARG A 612 -5.62 -59.46 18.59
CA ARG A 612 -4.89 -59.52 19.87
C ARG A 612 -5.79 -59.70 21.09
N ILE A 613 -7.03 -59.23 21.04
CA ILE A 613 -8.03 -59.48 22.09
C ILE A 613 -8.71 -60.83 21.82
N ALA A 614 -8.41 -61.84 22.65
CA ALA A 614 -9.15 -63.11 22.60
C ALA A 614 -10.62 -62.91 22.97
N ILE A 615 -11.52 -63.70 22.38
CA ILE A 615 -12.98 -63.64 22.64
C ILE A 615 -13.22 -63.76 24.16
N ASN A 616 -14.01 -62.84 24.73
CA ASN A 616 -14.32 -62.73 26.16
C ASN A 616 -13.16 -62.37 27.11
N SER A 617 -11.95 -62.10 26.61
CA SER A 617 -10.85 -61.59 27.46
C SER A 617 -10.98 -60.08 27.71
N SER A 618 -10.68 -59.64 28.92
CA SER A 618 -10.61 -58.22 29.28
C SER A 618 -9.16 -57.78 29.39
N LEU A 619 -8.75 -56.80 28.58
CA LEU A 619 -7.42 -56.18 28.64
C LEU A 619 -7.54 -54.73 29.10
N PRO A 620 -6.62 -54.23 29.95
CA PRO A 620 -6.57 -52.81 30.29
C PRO A 620 -6.18 -51.97 29.06
N THR A 621 -6.87 -50.86 28.85
CA THR A 621 -6.65 -49.94 27.71
C THR A 621 -5.20 -49.47 27.61
N SER A 622 -4.59 -49.11 28.75
CA SER A 622 -3.20 -48.62 28.82
C SER A 622 -2.18 -49.63 28.27
N ARG A 623 -2.33 -50.91 28.62
CA ARG A 623 -1.44 -51.97 28.16
C ARG A 623 -1.58 -52.24 26.67
N LEU A 624 -2.82 -52.16 26.16
CA LEU A 624 -3.10 -52.34 24.74
C LEU A 624 -2.53 -51.19 23.90
N VAL A 625 -2.64 -49.96 24.40
CA VAL A 625 -2.03 -48.76 23.78
C VAL A 625 -0.49 -48.87 23.78
N ASP A 626 0.12 -49.28 24.89
CA ASP A 626 1.58 -49.44 24.96
C ASP A 626 2.11 -50.59 24.09
N GLU A 627 1.39 -51.70 23.98
CA GLU A 627 1.79 -52.83 23.11
C GLU A 627 1.62 -52.53 21.62
N LEU A 628 0.63 -51.74 21.23
CA LEU A 628 0.46 -51.28 19.84
C LEU A 628 1.43 -50.16 19.48
N ALA A 629 1.80 -49.32 20.45
CA ALA A 629 2.89 -48.36 20.31
C ALA A 629 4.24 -49.03 20.03
N ARG A 630 4.51 -50.19 20.64
CA ARG A 630 5.73 -50.98 20.35
C ARG A 630 5.78 -51.55 18.93
N THR A 631 4.63 -51.70 18.27
CA THR A 631 4.55 -52.13 16.87
C THR A 631 4.56 -50.98 15.86
N GLY A 632 4.88 -49.76 16.31
CA GLY A 632 5.07 -48.59 15.45
C GLY A 632 3.79 -47.78 15.17
N ILE A 633 2.69 -48.05 15.89
CA ILE A 633 1.41 -47.34 15.71
C ILE A 633 1.32 -46.19 16.72
N SER A 634 0.94 -44.99 16.26
CA SER A 634 0.77 -43.84 17.16
C SER A 634 -0.30 -44.10 18.22
N LYS A 635 0.02 -43.78 19.48
CA LYS A 635 -0.88 -43.96 20.65
C LYS A 635 -2.24 -43.28 20.43
N ALA A 636 -2.25 -42.08 19.84
CA ALA A 636 -3.46 -41.33 19.56
C ALA A 636 -4.38 -42.01 18.53
N ASN A 637 -3.80 -42.72 17.55
CA ASN A 637 -4.58 -43.45 16.54
C ASN A 637 -5.19 -44.73 17.12
N VAL A 638 -4.48 -45.39 18.05
CA VAL A 638 -5.00 -46.55 18.79
C VAL A 638 -6.18 -46.16 19.67
N GLU A 639 -6.07 -45.06 20.43
CA GLU A 639 -7.16 -44.55 21.28
C GLU A 639 -8.41 -44.20 20.45
N ARG A 640 -8.22 -43.52 19.31
CA ARG A 640 -9.32 -43.22 18.37
C ARG A 640 -9.96 -44.48 17.79
N ALA A 641 -9.17 -45.51 17.46
CA ALA A 641 -9.68 -46.78 16.97
C ALA A 641 -10.49 -47.53 18.05
N ILE A 642 -10.09 -47.47 19.32
CA ILE A 642 -10.84 -48.05 20.44
C ILE A 642 -12.21 -47.37 20.59
N VAL A 643 -12.25 -46.02 20.58
CA VAL A 643 -13.50 -45.26 20.66
C VAL A 643 -14.43 -45.58 19.48
N TYR A 644 -13.87 -45.75 18.29
CA TYR A 644 -14.63 -46.15 17.10
C TYR A 644 -15.22 -47.57 17.24
N LEU A 645 -14.47 -48.51 17.80
CA LEU A 645 -14.93 -49.89 18.04
C LEU A 645 -15.99 -49.99 19.14
N VAL A 646 -15.92 -49.13 20.15
CA VAL A 646 -16.97 -48.99 21.18
C VAL A 646 -18.27 -48.47 20.56
N LYS A 647 -18.19 -47.51 19.62
CA LYS A 647 -19.37 -47.02 18.89
C LYS A 647 -19.99 -48.05 17.95
N LYS A 648 -19.24 -49.05 17.50
CA LYS A 648 -19.70 -50.14 16.63
C LYS A 648 -20.25 -51.35 17.41
N ASP A 649 -20.34 -51.27 18.74
CA ASP A 649 -20.71 -52.37 19.64
C ASP A 649 -19.82 -53.64 19.54
N ASP A 650 -18.66 -53.56 18.88
CA ASP A 650 -17.70 -54.67 18.79
C ASP A 650 -16.87 -54.80 20.08
N LEU A 651 -16.71 -53.71 20.83
CA LEU A 651 -16.01 -53.65 22.12
C LEU A 651 -16.87 -52.94 23.19
N LYS A 652 -16.88 -53.45 24.42
CA LYS A 652 -17.43 -52.76 25.60
C LYS A 652 -16.29 -52.24 26.46
N GLU A 653 -16.27 -50.95 26.73
CA GLU A 653 -15.36 -50.32 27.68
C GLU A 653 -16.03 -50.18 29.04
N SER A 654 -15.43 -50.75 30.08
CA SER A 654 -15.90 -50.63 31.46
C SER A 654 -14.71 -50.45 32.40
N HIS A 655 -14.68 -49.35 33.16
CA HIS A 655 -13.62 -49.01 34.12
C HIS A 655 -12.18 -49.17 33.57
N GLY A 656 -11.89 -48.64 32.38
CA GLY A 656 -10.54 -48.70 31.77
C GLY A 656 -10.12 -50.07 31.25
N LYS A 657 -11.06 -51.02 31.14
CA LYS A 657 -10.87 -52.33 30.50
C LYS A 657 -11.75 -52.44 29.27
N VAL A 658 -11.18 -52.99 28.20
CA VAL A 658 -11.90 -53.25 26.95
C VAL A 658 -12.20 -54.74 26.83
N LYS A 659 -13.45 -55.10 26.53
CA LYS A 659 -13.92 -56.48 26.35
C LYS A 659 -14.55 -56.67 24.97
N SER A 660 -14.15 -57.72 24.24
CA SER A 660 -14.74 -58.07 22.94
C SER A 660 -16.11 -58.73 23.08
N LEU A 661 -17.05 -58.37 22.20
CA LEU A 661 -18.44 -58.85 22.23
C LEU A 661 -18.84 -59.77 21.07
N ARG A 662 -17.91 -60.16 20.19
CA ARG A 662 -18.27 -61.00 19.04
C ARG A 662 -18.64 -62.43 19.44
N LEU A 663 -19.82 -62.85 18.97
CA LEU A 663 -20.22 -64.25 18.78
C LEU A 663 -19.40 -64.88 17.63
N PRO A 664 -19.20 -66.22 17.62
CA PRO A 664 -18.28 -66.90 16.72
C PRO A 664 -18.64 -66.73 15.22
N LEU A 665 -17.61 -66.72 14.37
CA LEU A 665 -17.69 -66.66 12.90
C LEU A 665 -18.66 -67.69 12.28
N SER A 666 -18.94 -68.80 12.97
CA SER A 666 -19.91 -69.82 12.54
C SER A 666 -21.35 -69.31 12.47
N GLN A 667 -21.72 -68.29 13.25
CA GLN A 667 -23.09 -67.72 13.23
C GLN A 667 -23.26 -66.57 12.21
N ARG A 668 -22.18 -65.96 11.72
CA ARG A 668 -22.28 -64.92 10.68
C ARG A 668 -22.55 -65.48 9.27
N LEU A 669 -22.17 -66.74 9.03
CA LEU A 669 -22.48 -67.43 7.76
C LEU A 669 -23.95 -67.89 7.66
N ALA A 670 -24.69 -67.95 8.77
CA ALA A 670 -26.10 -68.35 8.77
C ALA A 670 -27.08 -67.21 8.41
N CYS A 671 -26.61 -65.95 8.41
CA CYS A 671 -27.44 -64.78 8.07
C CYS A 671 -27.14 -64.18 6.69
N VAL A 672 -26.34 -64.86 5.86
CA VAL A 672 -26.02 -64.43 4.49
C VAL A 672 -26.21 -65.59 3.51
N THR A 673 -27.45 -66.08 3.42
CA THR A 673 -28.04 -66.62 2.18
C THR A 673 -29.54 -66.29 2.23
N PRO A 674 -30.16 -65.93 1.09
CA PRO A 674 -31.38 -65.12 1.03
C PRO A 674 -32.59 -65.72 1.75
#